data_AF-D3BVC2-F1
#
_entry.id   AF-D3BVC2-F1
#
_cell.length_a   1.000
_cell.length_b   1.000
_cell.length_c   1.000
_cell.angle_alpha   90.00
_cell.angle_beta   90.00
_cell.angle_gamma   90.00
#
_symmetry.space_group_name_H-M   'P 1'
#
loop_
_entity.id
_entity.type
_entity.pdbx_description
1 polymer ?
#
loop_
_entity_poly.entity_id
_entity_poly.type
_entity_poly.pdbx_seq_one_letter_code
_entity_poly.pdbx_strand_id
1 'polypeptide(L)'
;MNTNTNRIEKTNRLINGKNVLEFRSYESIFDEDLIVLVHNHLKDKDNEQHTNIILIRNTKTNDEIVVPDTVDTQYQFIIIFPYSPLNLSILLNKSESYTINIQKSQFKDTFDYFKQRHIINNKQYHSISRFTNSNDINDVYLVCGTDEKRLVRSFFKVINQLTIIKLTKSIQKYVYKKINYKGKDNQKSYERTENEIKSMKLLKGNRRFVQLVDYHHDKDNQIFHIITDYCYGGDLTQKYKHLTDHNLIFKESDISEYIRQLFNILLDLDKHGIVHCDIKPSNIFIGKYGTLILGDFGCCKFIDQSTIIEYQDSKVYLEQPVVITSVSNSKEISDPTIDIDPNTLINATRGTPGYIAPEAMNRQYAQSCDIFSIGSTILKLLCCHQDDRNNHDLFKLNSEIKISECRYSKQLIEFIHRLLDQSPKNRESLNQLLNQYIETITNQHLITFNLNTTFKNTSVNITEIKFGDGFNQPLESNSLPPNLKSLSFGYSFNQILSVGVLPESLQSLEFGYSFNQILSVGVLPKSLTSLKFGREFNQILSVGVLPQSLKSLEFGDKFNQILSVGVLHESLKSLSFGYSFKQILSVGVLPKSLESLVFGNEFNKILSVGVLPESLKSLVFGGKFNQILSVGVLPKSLESLKFGYEFNQILSVGVLPESLKSLVFGNEFNQILSVGVLPKSLESLKFGNGFNQILSVGVLPESLESLVFGFKINQNLSKGYQYRIEREVLPQHLKEIDFGLHDQPLDIGVLPQSLQHLKLRSYKHMIGIGVLPSSLKIISIFSQFGESKTNTSLPKSISSLVIGGYHKDLKNQSTFLSNLNILEINDCGQQKFEALILTNSQDSLEFIKEFYPMYYSDNDLWKIRDSYISSQYILKGEYITALLLSLWN
;
A
#
# COMPACT_ATOMS: atom_id res chain seq x y z
N MET A 1 -32.65 -32.41 33.36
CA MET A 1 -32.26 -33.46 32.40
C MET A 1 -33.51 -33.87 31.64
N ASN A 2 -33.68 -33.39 30.42
CA ASN A 2 -34.60 -33.95 29.43
C ASN A 2 -33.88 -33.83 28.08
N THR A 3 -33.53 -34.97 27.51
CA THR A 3 -32.74 -35.12 26.28
C THR A 3 -33.62 -34.86 25.07
N ASN A 4 -33.59 -33.64 24.52
CA ASN A 4 -34.04 -33.38 23.15
C ASN A 4 -32.95 -33.88 22.19
N THR A 5 -32.90 -35.19 21.97
CA THR A 5 -31.90 -35.82 21.09
C THR A 5 -32.42 -35.89 19.67
N ASN A 6 -31.66 -35.34 18.72
CA ASN A 6 -31.73 -35.72 17.30
C ASN A 6 -31.64 -37.25 17.17
N ARG A 7 -32.49 -37.88 16.35
CA ARG A 7 -32.53 -39.35 16.18
C ARG A 7 -32.36 -39.74 14.71
N ILE A 8 -31.57 -40.80 14.48
CA ILE A 8 -31.49 -41.53 13.21
C ILE A 8 -32.33 -42.80 13.39
N GLU A 9 -33.32 -43.01 12.54
CA GLU A 9 -34.19 -44.20 12.60
C GLU A 9 -34.10 -44.99 11.28
N LYS A 10 -33.97 -46.32 11.38
CA LYS A 10 -34.12 -47.21 10.21
C LYS A 10 -35.59 -47.27 9.88
N THR A 11 -35.96 -46.82 8.68
CA THR A 11 -37.35 -46.85 8.24
C THR A 11 -37.68 -48.21 7.65
N ASN A 12 -38.96 -48.60 7.69
CA ASN A 12 -39.44 -49.81 7.03
C ASN A 12 -39.61 -49.63 5.51
N ARG A 13 -39.17 -48.49 4.94
CA ARG A 13 -39.25 -48.19 3.51
C ARG A 13 -37.96 -48.62 2.82
N LEU A 14 -38.12 -49.27 1.66
CA LEU A 14 -37.04 -49.53 0.71
C LEU A 14 -37.19 -48.56 -0.47
N ILE A 15 -36.13 -47.84 -0.81
CA ILE A 15 -36.08 -47.02 -2.04
C ILE A 15 -35.10 -47.70 -2.99
N ASN A 16 -35.55 -48.07 -4.19
CA ASN A 16 -34.76 -48.78 -5.20
C ASN A 16 -34.06 -50.05 -4.67
N GLY A 17 -34.74 -50.80 -3.78
CA GLY A 17 -34.23 -52.04 -3.20
C GLY A 17 -33.19 -51.88 -2.08
N LYS A 18 -32.97 -50.65 -1.58
CA LYS A 18 -31.99 -50.33 -0.52
C LYS A 18 -32.67 -49.88 0.77
N ASN A 19 -32.06 -50.20 1.92
CA ASN A 19 -32.56 -49.83 3.24
C ASN A 19 -32.45 -48.32 3.48
N VAL A 20 -33.53 -47.66 3.91
CA VAL A 20 -33.54 -46.21 4.10
C VAL A 20 -33.38 -45.83 5.57
N LEU A 21 -32.37 -45.00 5.86
CA LEU A 21 -32.19 -44.35 7.15
C LEU A 21 -32.67 -42.90 7.05
N GLU A 22 -33.58 -42.50 7.93
CA GLU A 22 -34.10 -41.13 7.96
C GLU A 22 -33.52 -40.39 9.17
N PHE A 23 -32.94 -39.22 8.90
CA PHE A 23 -32.45 -38.34 9.94
C PHE A 23 -33.46 -37.22 10.22
N ARG A 24 -33.96 -37.16 11.47
CA ARG A 24 -34.88 -36.11 11.91
C ARG A 24 -34.25 -35.27 13.01
N SER A 25 -34.20 -33.96 12.78
CA SER A 25 -33.75 -32.97 13.76
C SER A 25 -34.90 -32.05 14.16
N TYR A 26 -35.02 -31.78 15.46
CA TYR A 26 -36.12 -30.99 16.03
C TYR A 26 -35.80 -29.49 16.19
N GLU A 27 -34.56 -29.08 15.92
CA GLU A 27 -34.15 -27.66 15.98
C GLU A 27 -34.04 -27.07 14.57
N SER A 28 -34.50 -25.83 14.38
CA SER A 28 -34.44 -25.11 13.10
C SER A 28 -33.00 -24.68 12.76
N ILE A 29 -32.19 -25.62 12.27
CA ILE A 29 -30.91 -25.40 11.59
C ILE A 29 -31.19 -24.86 10.17
N PHE A 30 -30.49 -23.81 9.78
CA PHE A 30 -30.59 -23.17 8.47
C PHE A 30 -30.22 -24.15 7.33
N ASP A 31 -30.42 -23.79 6.05
CA ASP A 31 -30.01 -24.58 4.86
C ASP A 31 -28.47 -24.78 4.83
N GLU A 32 -27.93 -25.61 5.72
CA GLU A 32 -26.51 -25.80 5.99
C GLU A 32 -25.97 -27.10 5.37
N ASP A 33 -24.69 -27.08 4.97
CA ASP A 33 -24.02 -28.28 4.50
C ASP A 33 -23.55 -29.17 5.68
N LEU A 34 -23.91 -30.44 5.66
CA LEU A 34 -23.52 -31.48 6.61
C LEU A 34 -22.32 -32.27 6.08
N ILE A 35 -21.40 -32.63 6.97
CA ILE A 35 -20.27 -33.49 6.64
C ILE A 35 -20.62 -34.93 7.01
N VAL A 36 -20.69 -35.80 6.00
CA VAL A 36 -20.93 -37.24 6.18
C VAL A 36 -19.65 -38.01 5.89
N LEU A 37 -19.11 -38.63 6.95
CA LEU A 37 -17.96 -39.51 6.88
C LEU A 37 -18.43 -40.95 6.95
N VAL A 38 -17.87 -41.80 6.08
CA VAL A 38 -18.08 -43.24 6.14
C VAL A 38 -16.77 -43.90 6.52
N HIS A 39 -16.80 -44.51 7.70
CA HIS A 39 -15.71 -45.30 8.22
C HIS A 39 -15.96 -46.76 7.88
N ASN A 40 -15.08 -47.31 7.05
CA ASN A 40 -15.14 -48.71 6.64
C ASN A 40 -14.13 -49.55 7.44
N HIS A 41 -14.63 -50.56 8.14
CA HIS A 41 -13.82 -51.61 8.72
C HIS A 41 -13.62 -52.75 7.71
N LEU A 42 -12.61 -52.65 6.85
CA LEU A 42 -12.15 -53.77 6.02
C LEU A 42 -11.29 -54.71 6.86
N LYS A 43 -11.61 -56.01 6.82
CA LYS A 43 -10.68 -57.07 7.24
C LYS A 43 -10.17 -57.74 5.98
N ASP A 44 -8.92 -57.51 5.61
CA ASP A 44 -8.27 -58.38 4.64
C ASP A 44 -7.83 -59.69 5.33
N LYS A 45 -7.74 -60.77 4.56
CA LYS A 45 -7.49 -62.14 5.07
C LYS A 45 -6.14 -62.32 5.78
N ASP A 46 -5.25 -61.34 5.70
CA ASP A 46 -3.94 -61.35 6.36
C ASP A 46 -3.89 -60.38 7.55
N ASN A 47 -4.86 -60.46 8.46
CA ASN A 47 -4.86 -59.86 9.82
C ASN A 47 -4.46 -58.38 9.99
N GLU A 48 -4.35 -57.58 8.93
CA GLU A 48 -4.21 -56.13 8.99
C GLU A 48 -5.59 -55.46 8.88
N GLN A 49 -5.96 -54.68 9.89
CA GLN A 49 -7.11 -53.79 9.82
C GLN A 49 -6.76 -52.57 8.95
N HIS A 50 -7.10 -52.61 7.67
CA HIS A 50 -7.10 -51.39 6.85
C HIS A 50 -8.29 -50.51 7.29
N THR A 51 -7.97 -49.35 7.86
CA THR A 51 -8.95 -48.36 8.30
C THR A 51 -9.04 -47.24 7.26
N ASN A 52 -10.07 -47.28 6.42
CA ASN A 52 -10.34 -46.23 5.45
C ASN A 52 -11.49 -45.36 5.96
N ILE A 53 -11.21 -44.08 6.25
CA ILE A 53 -12.23 -43.05 6.41
C ILE A 53 -12.36 -42.36 5.07
N ILE A 54 -13.50 -42.55 4.41
CA ILE A 54 -13.79 -41.91 3.13
C ILE A 54 -14.71 -40.73 3.43
N LEU A 55 -14.25 -39.51 3.11
CA LEU A 55 -15.14 -38.36 3.00
C LEU A 55 -15.95 -38.57 1.72
N ILE A 56 -17.22 -38.93 1.86
CA ILE A 56 -18.05 -39.18 0.69
C ILE A 56 -18.45 -37.85 0.06
N ARG A 57 -18.96 -36.88 0.84
CA ARG A 57 -19.41 -35.57 0.31
C ARG A 57 -19.71 -34.55 1.42
N ASN A 58 -19.74 -33.26 1.05
CA ASN A 58 -20.44 -32.20 1.77
C ASN A 58 -21.87 -32.09 1.20
N THR A 59 -22.92 -32.31 2.00
CA THR A 59 -24.31 -32.48 1.49
C THR A 59 -25.26 -31.52 2.13
N LYS A 60 -26.31 -31.10 1.41
CA LYS A 60 -27.36 -30.25 1.96
C LYS A 60 -28.46 -31.06 2.63
N THR A 61 -29.28 -30.39 3.43
CA THR A 61 -30.56 -30.92 3.86
C THR A 61 -31.42 -31.23 2.62
N ASN A 62 -31.86 -32.48 2.51
CA ASN A 62 -32.63 -33.19 1.46
C ASN A 62 -31.80 -33.98 0.44
N ASP A 63 -30.47 -34.05 0.58
CA ASP A 63 -29.65 -34.89 -0.28
C ASP A 63 -29.77 -36.39 0.09
N GLU A 64 -29.80 -37.25 -0.94
CA GLU A 64 -29.71 -38.71 -0.78
C GLU A 64 -28.26 -39.17 -0.92
N ILE A 65 -27.78 -39.93 0.06
CA ILE A 65 -26.45 -40.56 0.01
C ILE A 65 -26.63 -42.06 -0.11
N VAL A 66 -26.07 -42.62 -1.18
CA VAL A 66 -26.13 -44.06 -1.49
C VAL A 66 -24.77 -44.68 -1.24
N VAL A 67 -24.71 -45.67 -0.35
CA VAL A 67 -23.49 -46.45 -0.11
C VAL A 67 -23.65 -47.84 -0.73
N PRO A 68 -22.78 -48.24 -1.67
CA PRO A 68 -22.89 -49.53 -2.35
C PRO A 68 -22.48 -50.70 -1.46
N ASP A 69 -23.08 -51.85 -1.73
CA ASP A 69 -22.72 -53.14 -1.11
C ASP A 69 -21.28 -53.51 -1.46
N THR A 70 -20.44 -53.73 -0.46
CA THR A 70 -19.19 -54.47 -0.62
C THR A 70 -19.12 -55.51 0.49
N VAL A 71 -18.99 -56.78 0.08
CA VAL A 71 -19.02 -57.93 0.98
C VAL A 71 -17.93 -57.80 2.06
N ASP A 72 -18.29 -58.11 3.31
CA ASP A 72 -17.42 -58.16 4.50
C ASP A 72 -16.92 -56.83 5.07
N THR A 73 -17.78 -55.81 5.12
CA THR A 73 -17.41 -54.51 5.72
C THR A 73 -18.46 -53.98 6.71
N GLN A 74 -18.00 -53.60 7.91
CA GLN A 74 -18.85 -52.93 8.91
C GLN A 74 -18.69 -51.42 8.74
N TYR A 75 -19.80 -50.72 8.51
CA TYR A 75 -19.78 -49.28 8.27
C TYR A 75 -20.16 -48.52 9.52
N GLN A 76 -19.34 -47.53 9.89
CA GLN A 76 -19.71 -46.52 10.87
C GLN A 76 -19.90 -45.19 10.14
N PHE A 77 -21.12 -44.67 10.17
CA PHE A 77 -21.43 -43.35 9.63
C PHE A 77 -21.23 -42.33 10.72
N ILE A 78 -20.52 -41.24 10.41
CA ILE A 78 -20.31 -40.12 11.33
C ILE A 78 -20.82 -38.86 10.64
N ILE A 79 -21.86 -38.27 11.21
CA ILE A 79 -22.45 -37.02 10.71
C ILE A 79 -22.03 -35.90 11.65
N ILE A 80 -21.36 -34.89 11.09
CA ILE A 80 -20.77 -33.78 11.83
C ILE A 80 -21.52 -32.49 11.50
N PHE A 81 -21.92 -31.76 12.55
CA PHE A 81 -22.54 -30.45 12.45
C PHE A 81 -21.46 -29.36 12.57
N PRO A 82 -21.38 -28.39 11.63
CA PRO A 82 -20.28 -27.42 11.61
C PRO A 82 -20.21 -26.52 12.85
N TYR A 83 -21.36 -26.26 13.50
CA TYR A 83 -21.49 -25.34 14.63
C TYR A 83 -22.03 -25.97 15.92
N SER A 84 -22.18 -27.30 15.96
CA SER A 84 -22.60 -28.03 17.17
C SER A 84 -21.58 -29.11 17.55
N PRO A 85 -21.25 -29.28 18.85
CA PRO A 85 -20.33 -30.32 19.30
C PRO A 85 -20.91 -31.74 19.23
N LEU A 86 -22.17 -31.89 18.80
CA LEU A 86 -22.81 -33.19 18.65
C LEU A 86 -22.33 -33.91 17.39
N ASN A 87 -21.77 -35.10 17.56
CA ASN A 87 -21.51 -36.06 16.49
C ASN A 87 -22.43 -37.26 16.68
N LEU A 88 -23.20 -37.62 15.66
CA LEU A 88 -23.93 -38.89 15.66
C LEU A 88 -23.13 -39.95 14.92
N SER A 89 -22.93 -41.09 15.58
CA SER A 89 -22.35 -42.27 14.97
C SER A 89 -23.33 -43.43 14.99
N ILE A 90 -23.58 -44.03 13.83
CA ILE A 90 -24.39 -45.27 13.73
C ILE A 90 -23.57 -46.36 13.06
N LEU A 91 -23.61 -47.55 13.65
CA LEU A 91 -22.94 -48.74 13.14
C LEU A 91 -23.96 -49.59 12.38
N LEU A 92 -23.68 -49.92 11.13
CA LEU A 92 -24.55 -50.73 10.27
C LEU A 92 -23.90 -52.09 9.96
N ASN A 93 -24.75 -53.08 9.69
CA ASN A 93 -24.35 -54.48 9.52
C ASN A 93 -23.83 -54.81 8.11
N LYS A 94 -23.12 -55.94 8.02
CA LYS A 94 -22.09 -56.27 7.02
C LYS A 94 -22.57 -56.71 5.62
N SER A 95 -23.84 -56.56 5.28
CA SER A 95 -24.39 -57.18 4.06
C SER A 95 -25.68 -56.51 3.55
N GLU A 96 -25.82 -55.21 3.75
CA GLU A 96 -26.95 -54.44 3.24
C GLU A 96 -26.50 -53.10 2.64
N SER A 97 -27.09 -52.71 1.50
CA SER A 97 -26.96 -51.37 0.94
C SER A 97 -27.92 -50.38 1.63
N TYR A 98 -27.46 -49.15 1.92
CA TYR A 98 -28.24 -48.13 2.62
C TYR A 98 -28.34 -46.82 1.82
N THR A 99 -29.51 -46.17 1.93
CA THR A 99 -29.77 -44.80 1.45
C THR A 99 -30.10 -43.91 2.64
N ILE A 100 -29.43 -42.76 2.76
CA ILE A 100 -29.67 -41.81 3.86
C ILE A 100 -30.44 -40.61 3.32
N ASN A 101 -31.54 -40.26 3.96
CA ASN A 101 -32.37 -39.09 3.63
C ASN A 101 -32.44 -38.13 4.83
N ILE A 102 -32.26 -36.83 4.58
CA ILE A 102 -32.07 -35.79 5.60
C ILE A 102 -33.11 -34.69 5.34
N GLN A 103 -34.17 -34.48 6.13
CA GLN A 103 -35.21 -33.47 5.78
C GLN A 103 -35.23 -32.20 6.65
N LYS A 104 -35.64 -31.05 6.08
CA LYS A 104 -36.03 -29.84 6.86
C LYS A 104 -36.97 -28.82 6.18
N SER A 105 -37.67 -28.01 6.98
CA SER A 105 -38.61 -26.93 6.59
C SER A 105 -37.97 -25.51 6.50
N GLN A 106 -37.85 -25.02 5.26
CA GLN A 106 -37.80 -23.66 4.63
C GLN A 106 -37.04 -22.41 5.20
N PHE A 107 -36.14 -21.87 4.33
CA PHE A 107 -35.75 -20.47 3.95
C PHE A 107 -34.33 -19.87 4.28
N LYS A 108 -33.48 -19.81 3.23
CA LYS A 108 -32.65 -18.75 2.54
C LYS A 108 -31.56 -17.83 3.18
N ASP A 109 -30.42 -17.86 2.47
CA ASP A 109 -29.37 -16.85 2.14
C ASP A 109 -28.50 -16.20 3.26
N THR A 110 -27.20 -16.54 3.33
CA THR A 110 -26.06 -15.59 3.09
C THR A 110 -24.66 -16.26 3.10
N PHE A 111 -23.72 -15.67 2.34
CA PHE A 111 -22.29 -15.97 2.20
C PHE A 111 -21.46 -15.79 3.49
N ASP A 112 -20.57 -16.75 3.83
CA ASP A 112 -19.16 -16.48 4.21
C ASP A 112 -18.36 -17.80 4.39
N TYR A 113 -17.38 -18.04 3.49
CA TYR A 113 -16.72 -19.34 3.29
C TYR A 113 -15.39 -19.42 4.11
N PHE A 114 -15.48 -20.01 5.31
CA PHE A 114 -14.44 -20.66 6.15
C PHE A 114 -13.53 -19.83 7.08
N LYS A 115 -13.94 -19.78 8.36
CA LYS A 115 -13.06 -19.72 9.54
C LYS A 115 -13.23 -20.96 10.44
N GLN A 116 -12.16 -21.77 10.53
CA GLN A 116 -11.67 -22.54 11.70
C GLN A 116 -12.13 -24.00 12.02
N ARG A 117 -11.10 -24.89 12.02
CA ARG A 117 -10.64 -25.97 12.95
C ARG A 117 -11.59 -27.03 13.56
N HIS A 118 -11.18 -28.32 13.44
CA HIS A 118 -11.60 -29.43 14.33
C HIS A 118 -10.45 -30.38 14.73
N ILE A 119 -10.54 -30.97 15.94
CA ILE A 119 -9.68 -32.02 16.53
C ILE A 119 -10.57 -33.25 16.82
N ILE A 120 -10.13 -34.47 16.50
CA ILE A 120 -10.85 -35.73 16.82
C ILE A 120 -9.91 -36.69 17.58
N ASN A 121 -10.33 -37.22 18.73
CA ASN A 121 -9.74 -38.34 19.49
C ASN A 121 -8.21 -38.40 19.63
N ASN A 122 -7.54 -37.28 19.98
CA ASN A 122 -6.09 -37.23 20.15
C ASN A 122 -5.27 -37.78 18.95
N LYS A 123 -5.88 -37.82 17.75
CA LYS A 123 -5.24 -38.24 16.49
C LYS A 123 -5.52 -37.18 15.43
N GLN A 124 -4.47 -36.68 14.80
CA GLN A 124 -4.57 -35.66 13.75
C GLN A 124 -4.82 -36.33 12.39
N TYR A 125 -5.96 -36.01 11.78
CA TYR A 125 -6.27 -36.38 10.41
C TYR A 125 -5.86 -35.24 9.47
N HIS A 126 -5.16 -35.57 8.39
CA HIS A 126 -4.78 -34.63 7.35
C HIS A 126 -5.94 -34.56 6.34
N SER A 127 -6.50 -33.37 6.11
CA SER A 127 -7.37 -33.16 4.95
C SER A 127 -6.49 -33.09 3.72
N ILE A 128 -6.47 -34.17 2.93
CA ILE A 128 -5.83 -34.20 1.62
C ILE A 128 -6.96 -33.93 0.61
N SER A 129 -7.10 -32.67 0.18
CA SER A 129 -7.91 -32.37 -1.00
C SER A 129 -7.01 -32.39 -2.24
N ARG A 130 -7.38 -33.22 -3.23
CA ARG A 130 -6.74 -33.22 -4.55
C ARG A 130 -7.17 -31.95 -5.26
N PHE A 131 -6.21 -31.13 -5.69
CA PHE A 131 -6.49 -30.05 -6.63
C PHE A 131 -6.44 -30.66 -8.03
N THR A 132 -7.53 -30.53 -8.80
CA THR A 132 -7.52 -30.87 -10.22
C THR A 132 -6.80 -29.75 -10.95
N ASN A 133 -5.52 -29.93 -11.27
CA ASN A 133 -4.94 -29.24 -12.41
C ASN A 133 -4.79 -30.26 -13.53
N SER A 134 -5.53 -30.04 -14.61
CA SER A 134 -5.54 -30.89 -15.79
C SER A 134 -4.22 -30.73 -16.53
N ASN A 135 -3.33 -31.71 -16.36
CA ASN A 135 -2.56 -32.34 -17.44
C ASN A 135 -1.72 -33.45 -16.79
N ASP A 136 -1.68 -34.59 -17.48
CA ASP A 136 -1.26 -35.89 -16.97
C ASP A 136 0.05 -35.92 -16.15
N ILE A 137 0.07 -36.86 -15.20
CA ILE A 137 1.20 -37.36 -14.38
C ILE A 137 1.48 -36.68 -13.03
N ASN A 138 0.96 -35.48 -12.75
CA ASN A 138 1.29 -34.76 -11.51
C ASN A 138 0.12 -34.62 -10.52
N ASP A 139 0.23 -35.25 -9.36
CA ASP A 139 -0.75 -35.05 -8.29
C ASP A 139 -0.35 -33.89 -7.38
N VAL A 140 -1.24 -32.90 -7.23
CA VAL A 140 -1.05 -31.74 -6.36
C VAL A 140 -2.03 -31.80 -5.20
N TYR A 141 -1.50 -31.69 -3.98
CA TYR A 141 -2.25 -31.79 -2.75
C TYR A 141 -1.98 -30.59 -1.85
N LEU A 142 -3.02 -30.15 -1.14
CA LEU A 142 -2.86 -29.20 -0.04
C LEU A 142 -2.50 -29.96 1.24
N VAL A 143 -1.43 -29.54 1.92
CA VAL A 143 -0.99 -30.15 3.17
C VAL A 143 -0.98 -29.09 4.27
N CYS A 144 -1.53 -29.42 5.43
CA CYS A 144 -1.58 -28.52 6.59
C CYS A 144 -0.67 -29.03 7.70
N GLY A 145 0.07 -28.15 8.37
CA GLY A 145 0.89 -28.54 9.52
C GLY A 145 1.25 -27.42 10.46
N THR A 146 2.03 -27.74 11.48
CA THR A 146 2.46 -26.80 12.52
C THR A 146 4.00 -26.69 12.44
N ASP A 147 4.50 -25.45 12.38
CA ASP A 147 5.91 -25.02 12.18
C ASP A 147 6.60 -25.36 10.83
N GLU A 148 7.32 -24.37 10.28
CA GLU A 148 7.88 -24.31 8.91
C GLU A 148 8.91 -25.39 8.51
N LYS A 149 9.32 -26.29 9.42
CA LYS A 149 10.34 -27.32 9.12
C LYS A 149 10.03 -28.71 9.69
N ARG A 150 9.04 -28.84 10.56
CA ARG A 150 8.78 -30.08 11.32
C ARG A 150 7.75 -30.98 10.62
N LEU A 151 6.73 -30.39 9.99
CA LEU A 151 5.73 -31.11 9.18
C LEU A 151 6.39 -31.88 8.03
N VAL A 152 7.27 -31.20 7.30
CA VAL A 152 7.88 -31.74 6.08
C VAL A 152 8.75 -32.96 6.36
N ARG A 153 9.59 -32.89 7.41
CA ARG A 153 10.36 -34.05 7.88
C ARG A 153 9.46 -35.19 8.32
N SER A 154 8.33 -34.92 8.97
CA SER A 154 7.37 -35.95 9.36
C SER A 154 6.65 -36.58 8.18
N PHE A 155 6.27 -35.80 7.16
CA PHE A 155 5.63 -36.31 5.94
C PHE A 155 6.56 -37.27 5.18
N PHE A 156 7.82 -36.87 4.97
CA PHE A 156 8.83 -37.72 4.35
C PHE A 156 9.23 -38.92 5.21
N LYS A 157 9.23 -38.76 6.54
CA LYS A 157 9.45 -39.89 7.45
C LYS A 157 8.27 -40.87 7.40
N VAL A 158 7.01 -40.42 7.36
CA VAL A 158 5.82 -41.29 7.22
C VAL A 158 5.83 -42.09 5.91
N ILE A 159 6.33 -41.52 4.80
CA ILE A 159 6.53 -42.24 3.53
C ILE A 159 7.55 -43.40 3.71
N ASN A 160 8.52 -43.28 4.62
CA ASN A 160 9.61 -44.26 4.81
C ASN A 160 9.60 -45.06 6.14
N GLN A 161 8.84 -44.69 7.18
CA GLN A 161 8.52 -45.37 8.46
C GLN A 161 7.97 -44.39 9.55
N LEU A 162 6.92 -44.79 10.27
CA LEU A 162 6.16 -44.02 11.29
C LEU A 162 7.01 -43.30 12.36
N THR A 163 6.74 -42.00 12.62
CA THR A 163 7.14 -41.33 13.87
C THR A 163 6.23 -40.15 14.24
N ILE A 164 5.94 -40.04 15.53
CA ILE A 164 5.07 -39.07 16.23
C ILE A 164 5.81 -37.75 16.51
N ILE A 165 5.13 -36.60 16.33
CA ILE A 165 5.59 -35.30 16.83
C ILE A 165 4.42 -34.50 17.45
N LYS A 166 4.64 -34.01 18.67
CA LYS A 166 3.72 -33.17 19.47
C LYS A 166 3.90 -31.69 19.10
N LEU A 167 2.81 -30.95 18.79
CA LEU A 167 2.87 -29.51 18.57
C LEU A 167 1.66 -28.73 19.14
N THR A 168 2.02 -27.62 19.79
CA THR A 168 1.19 -26.50 20.21
C THR A 168 1.52 -25.30 19.30
N LYS A 169 0.49 -24.62 18.74
CA LYS A 169 0.48 -23.40 17.88
C LYS A 169 0.22 -23.63 16.36
N SER A 170 -0.10 -22.52 15.67
CA SER A 170 -0.90 -22.32 14.43
C SER A 170 -0.68 -23.25 13.21
N ILE A 171 -1.76 -23.49 12.45
CA ILE A 171 -1.77 -24.28 11.20
C ILE A 171 -1.27 -23.45 10.01
N GLN A 172 -0.19 -23.90 9.36
CA GLN A 172 0.39 -23.38 8.11
C GLN A 172 0.02 -24.30 6.94
N LYS A 173 -0.24 -23.74 5.74
CA LYS A 173 -0.61 -24.49 4.52
C LYS A 173 0.57 -24.56 3.54
N TYR A 174 0.69 -25.71 2.86
CA TYR A 174 1.70 -25.98 1.84
C TYR A 174 1.08 -26.68 0.63
N VAL A 175 1.75 -26.59 -0.51
CA VAL A 175 1.45 -27.36 -1.71
C VAL A 175 2.44 -28.51 -1.83
N TYR A 176 1.93 -29.73 -1.95
CA TYR A 176 2.71 -30.93 -2.21
C TYR A 176 2.45 -31.39 -3.65
N LYS A 177 3.50 -31.42 -4.47
CA LYS A 177 3.48 -31.88 -5.87
C LYS A 177 4.23 -33.21 -5.96
N LYS A 178 3.54 -34.23 -6.43
CA LYS A 178 4.09 -35.57 -6.71
C LYS A 178 4.25 -35.72 -8.22
N ILE A 179 5.48 -35.94 -8.68
CA ILE A 179 5.80 -36.07 -10.10
C ILE A 179 6.36 -37.47 -10.35
N ASN A 180 5.67 -38.27 -11.14
CA ASN A 180 6.13 -39.60 -11.53
C ASN A 180 6.86 -39.52 -12.88
N TYR A 181 8.07 -40.06 -12.98
CA TYR A 181 8.82 -40.08 -14.25
C TYR A 181 8.99 -41.49 -14.83
N LYS A 182 8.13 -42.45 -14.44
CA LYS A 182 8.01 -43.76 -15.10
C LYS A 182 7.34 -43.63 -16.48
N GLY A 183 7.92 -44.23 -17.52
CA GLY A 183 7.29 -44.36 -18.85
C GLY A 183 8.12 -43.85 -20.04
N LYS A 184 7.49 -43.72 -21.22
CA LYS A 184 8.14 -43.39 -22.51
C LYS A 184 8.82 -42.01 -22.58
N ASP A 185 8.46 -41.08 -21.69
CA ASP A 185 9.06 -39.72 -21.58
C ASP A 185 9.89 -39.53 -20.29
N ASN A 186 10.39 -40.61 -19.70
CA ASN A 186 11.10 -40.63 -18.42
C ASN A 186 12.21 -39.56 -18.31
N GLN A 187 13.07 -39.45 -19.31
CA GLN A 187 14.21 -38.54 -19.32
C GLN A 187 13.80 -37.07 -19.37
N LYS A 188 12.80 -36.73 -20.21
CA LYS A 188 12.31 -35.36 -20.32
C LYS A 188 11.57 -34.90 -19.07
N SER A 189 10.75 -35.79 -18.48
CA SER A 189 10.02 -35.51 -17.23
C SER A 189 10.98 -35.33 -16.06
N TYR A 190 12.01 -36.17 -15.98
CA TYR A 190 13.11 -36.05 -15.03
C TYR A 190 13.82 -34.70 -15.15
N GLU A 191 14.30 -34.34 -16.35
CA GLU A 191 15.02 -33.09 -16.60
C GLU A 191 14.17 -31.84 -16.32
N ARG A 192 12.87 -31.86 -16.66
CA ARG A 192 11.94 -30.78 -16.33
C ARG A 192 11.83 -30.58 -14.82
N THR A 193 11.72 -31.69 -14.08
CA THR A 193 11.59 -31.66 -12.62
C THR A 193 12.87 -31.20 -11.94
N GLU A 194 14.04 -31.64 -12.42
CA GLU A 194 15.34 -31.16 -11.94
C GLU A 194 15.50 -29.66 -12.20
N ASN A 195 15.12 -29.18 -13.38
CA ASN A 195 15.16 -27.75 -13.71
C ASN A 195 14.19 -26.93 -12.85
N GLU A 196 12.99 -27.44 -12.57
CA GLU A 196 12.01 -26.79 -11.69
C GLU A 196 12.59 -26.61 -10.28
N ILE A 197 13.14 -27.68 -9.68
CA ILE A 197 13.78 -27.63 -8.36
C ILE A 197 15.01 -26.71 -8.37
N LYS A 198 15.86 -26.79 -9.40
CA LYS A 198 17.05 -25.94 -9.55
C LYS A 198 16.67 -24.46 -9.62
N SER A 199 15.64 -24.11 -10.40
CA SER A 199 15.16 -22.72 -10.53
C SER A 199 14.66 -22.19 -9.18
N MET A 200 13.82 -22.95 -8.47
CA MET A 200 13.33 -22.52 -7.15
C MET A 200 14.43 -22.43 -6.09
N LYS A 201 15.49 -23.23 -6.18
CA LYS A 201 16.67 -23.10 -5.30
C LYS A 201 17.42 -21.79 -5.54
N LEU A 202 17.62 -21.41 -6.80
CA LEU A 202 18.30 -20.16 -7.18
C LEU A 202 17.48 -18.93 -6.75
N LEU A 203 16.16 -19.02 -6.81
CA LEU A 203 15.23 -17.93 -6.49
C LEU A 203 14.78 -17.91 -5.01
N LYS A 204 15.38 -18.76 -4.17
CA LYS A 204 15.02 -18.90 -2.76
C LYS A 204 15.22 -17.58 -2.00
N GLY A 205 14.24 -17.21 -1.17
CA GLY A 205 14.19 -15.98 -0.39
C GLY A 205 13.56 -14.79 -1.13
N ASN A 206 13.37 -14.88 -2.45
CA ASN A 206 12.74 -13.81 -3.23
C ASN A 206 11.22 -13.97 -3.27
N ARG A 207 10.50 -13.09 -2.57
CA ARG A 207 9.03 -13.12 -2.41
C ARG A 207 8.23 -12.95 -3.70
N ARG A 208 8.87 -12.60 -4.82
CA ARG A 208 8.25 -12.57 -6.17
C ARG A 208 8.11 -13.94 -6.81
N PHE A 209 8.62 -15.00 -6.17
CA PHE A 209 8.56 -16.36 -6.68
C PHE A 209 8.01 -17.32 -5.63
N VAL A 210 7.33 -18.37 -6.07
CA VAL A 210 6.88 -19.46 -5.20
C VAL A 210 8.10 -20.11 -4.53
N GLN A 211 8.05 -20.22 -3.19
CA GLN A 211 9.19 -20.69 -2.42
C GLN A 211 9.21 -22.20 -2.26
N LEU A 212 10.35 -22.81 -2.58
CA LEU A 212 10.62 -24.21 -2.27
C LEU A 212 10.88 -24.38 -0.78
N VAL A 213 10.01 -25.15 -0.13
CA VAL A 213 10.13 -25.52 1.28
C VAL A 213 11.07 -26.72 1.41
N ASP A 214 10.81 -27.79 0.65
CA ASP A 214 11.66 -28.99 0.62
C ASP A 214 11.35 -29.86 -0.60
N TYR A 215 12.19 -30.86 -0.87
CA TYR A 215 11.93 -31.87 -1.88
C TYR A 215 12.61 -33.21 -1.53
N HIS A 216 12.04 -34.31 -2.02
CA HIS A 216 12.62 -35.65 -1.96
C HIS A 216 12.58 -36.31 -3.32
N HIS A 217 13.66 -37.00 -3.67
CA HIS A 217 13.76 -37.79 -4.89
C HIS A 217 13.80 -39.26 -4.52
N ASP A 218 12.67 -39.92 -4.71
CA ASP A 218 12.54 -41.36 -4.57
C ASP A 218 12.99 -42.00 -5.89
N LYS A 219 14.27 -42.37 -5.94
CA LYS A 219 14.88 -42.98 -7.13
C LYS A 219 14.32 -44.36 -7.43
N ASP A 220 14.01 -45.13 -6.38
CA ASP A 220 13.54 -46.52 -6.50
C ASP A 220 12.14 -46.56 -7.11
N ASN A 221 11.26 -45.67 -6.66
CA ASN A 221 9.91 -45.56 -7.20
C ASN A 221 9.79 -44.61 -8.39
N GLN A 222 10.87 -43.94 -8.78
CA GLN A 222 10.95 -42.94 -9.84
C GLN A 222 9.94 -41.79 -9.66
N ILE A 223 9.93 -41.21 -8.45
CA ILE A 223 9.02 -40.13 -8.07
C ILE A 223 9.81 -38.97 -7.47
N PHE A 224 9.48 -37.75 -7.88
CA PHE A 224 9.86 -36.54 -7.17
C PHE A 224 8.70 -36.08 -6.30
N HIS A 225 9.05 -35.67 -5.10
CA HIS A 225 8.16 -35.10 -4.11
C HIS A 225 8.61 -33.67 -3.85
N ILE A 226 7.80 -32.68 -4.18
CA ILE A 226 8.16 -31.26 -4.07
C ILE A 226 7.16 -30.58 -3.14
N ILE A 227 7.65 -29.77 -2.21
CA ILE A 227 6.82 -29.01 -1.27
C ILE A 227 7.14 -27.53 -1.41
N THR A 228 6.11 -26.73 -1.66
CA THR A 228 6.21 -25.27 -1.78
C THR A 228 5.24 -24.57 -0.84
N ASP A 229 5.48 -23.27 -0.63
CA ASP A 229 4.55 -22.41 0.09
C ASP A 229 3.21 -22.31 -0.65
N TYR A 230 2.11 -22.26 0.12
CA TYR A 230 0.79 -22.02 -0.43
C TYR A 230 0.52 -20.52 -0.60
N CYS A 231 0.20 -20.11 -1.84
CA CYS A 231 -0.20 -18.74 -2.16
C CYS A 231 -1.68 -18.49 -1.83
N TYR A 232 -1.94 -17.81 -0.71
CA TYR A 232 -3.29 -17.62 -0.17
C TYR A 232 -4.23 -16.73 -1.02
N GLY A 233 -3.69 -15.85 -1.87
CA GLY A 233 -4.51 -14.89 -2.64
C GLY A 233 -5.02 -15.41 -3.99
N GLY A 234 -4.85 -16.70 -4.29
CA GLY A 234 -5.23 -17.29 -5.58
C GLY A 234 -4.32 -16.84 -6.72
N ASP A 235 -4.78 -17.05 -7.95
CA ASP A 235 -4.06 -16.72 -9.19
C ASP A 235 -4.78 -15.67 -10.05
N LEU A 236 -4.10 -15.11 -11.05
CA LEU A 236 -4.70 -14.09 -11.92
C LEU A 236 -5.84 -14.65 -12.79
N THR A 237 -5.89 -15.95 -13.08
CA THR A 237 -7.04 -16.57 -13.75
C THR A 237 -8.29 -16.49 -12.88
N GLN A 238 -8.17 -16.78 -11.57
CA GLN A 238 -9.26 -16.64 -10.61
C GLN A 238 -9.70 -15.18 -10.49
N LYS A 239 -8.75 -14.25 -10.46
CA LYS A 239 -9.07 -12.81 -10.43
C LYS A 239 -9.80 -12.35 -11.71
N TYR A 240 -9.35 -12.80 -12.88
CA TYR A 240 -10.03 -12.55 -14.15
C TYR A 240 -11.46 -13.07 -14.11
N LYS A 241 -11.68 -14.33 -13.69
CA LYS A 241 -13.02 -14.94 -13.59
C LYS A 241 -13.93 -14.14 -12.65
N HIS A 242 -13.44 -13.78 -11.48
CA HIS A 242 -14.19 -12.96 -10.54
C HIS A 242 -14.63 -11.62 -11.16
N LEU A 243 -13.76 -10.93 -11.91
CA LEU A 243 -14.13 -9.68 -12.57
C LEU A 243 -15.14 -9.93 -13.69
N THR A 244 -14.98 -10.97 -14.49
CA THR A 244 -15.95 -11.29 -15.55
C THR A 244 -17.31 -11.68 -15.00
N ASP A 245 -17.37 -12.44 -13.92
CA ASP A 245 -18.63 -12.90 -13.29
C ASP A 245 -19.43 -11.71 -12.71
N HIS A 246 -18.73 -10.64 -12.33
CA HIS A 246 -19.32 -9.40 -11.82
C HIS A 246 -19.41 -8.28 -12.86
N ASN A 247 -19.13 -8.55 -14.15
CA ASN A 247 -19.10 -7.56 -15.23
C ASN A 247 -18.21 -6.33 -14.93
N LEU A 248 -17.08 -6.58 -14.26
CA LEU A 248 -16.04 -5.59 -13.99
C LEU A 248 -14.85 -5.79 -14.93
N ILE A 249 -14.01 -4.75 -15.06
CA ILE A 249 -12.76 -4.77 -15.83
C ILE A 249 -11.56 -4.43 -14.94
N PHE A 250 -10.36 -4.77 -15.37
CA PHE A 250 -9.14 -4.25 -14.74
C PHE A 250 -8.99 -2.77 -15.07
N LYS A 251 -8.65 -1.95 -14.08
CA LYS A 251 -8.31 -0.55 -14.33
C LYS A 251 -6.90 -0.47 -14.92
N GLU A 252 -6.67 0.52 -15.76
CA GLU A 252 -5.35 0.74 -16.36
C GLU A 252 -4.25 0.97 -15.31
N SER A 253 -4.58 1.58 -14.17
CA SER A 253 -3.68 1.70 -13.01
C SER A 253 -3.23 0.34 -12.45
N ASP A 254 -4.15 -0.62 -12.39
CA ASP A 254 -3.86 -1.96 -11.88
C ASP A 254 -2.98 -2.73 -12.88
N ILE A 255 -3.28 -2.58 -14.17
CA ILE A 255 -2.49 -3.16 -15.26
C ILE A 255 -1.07 -2.60 -15.27
N SER A 256 -0.92 -1.29 -15.09
CA SER A 256 0.39 -0.62 -15.01
C SER A 256 1.24 -1.16 -13.86
N GLU A 257 0.62 -1.39 -12.70
CA GLU A 257 1.28 -1.97 -11.54
C GLU A 257 1.66 -3.45 -11.76
N TYR A 258 0.81 -4.23 -12.44
CA TYR A 258 1.14 -5.61 -12.82
C TYR A 258 2.27 -5.68 -13.85
N ILE A 259 2.25 -4.82 -14.86
CA ILE A 259 3.36 -4.65 -15.82
C ILE A 259 4.67 -4.44 -15.04
N ARG A 260 4.70 -3.44 -14.15
CA ARG A 260 5.87 -3.12 -13.32
C ARG A 260 6.37 -4.35 -12.55
N GLN A 261 5.49 -5.10 -11.91
CA GLN A 261 5.86 -6.28 -11.12
C GLN A 261 6.33 -7.45 -12.00
N LEU A 262 5.72 -7.68 -13.15
CA LEU A 262 6.10 -8.73 -14.10
C LEU A 262 7.48 -8.47 -14.72
N PHE A 263 7.82 -7.22 -15.03
CA PHE A 263 9.17 -6.87 -15.50
C PHE A 263 10.22 -7.02 -14.40
N ASN A 264 9.90 -6.72 -13.14
CA ASN A 264 10.80 -7.01 -12.02
C ASN A 264 11.05 -8.53 -11.83
N ILE A 265 10.03 -9.34 -12.10
CA ILE A 265 10.16 -10.81 -12.14
C ILE A 265 11.15 -11.23 -13.24
N LEU A 266 11.03 -10.68 -14.46
CA LEU A 266 11.97 -10.98 -15.55
C LEU A 266 13.41 -10.61 -15.21
N LEU A 267 13.63 -9.44 -14.60
CA LEU A 267 14.97 -9.00 -14.18
C LEU A 267 15.63 -9.96 -13.18
N ASP A 268 14.85 -10.57 -12.27
CA ASP A 268 15.40 -11.53 -11.32
C ASP A 268 15.66 -12.92 -11.93
N LEU A 269 14.87 -13.31 -12.93
CA LEU A 269 15.12 -14.52 -13.73
C LEU A 269 16.42 -14.37 -14.56
N ASP A 270 16.61 -13.19 -15.18
CA ASP A 270 17.75 -12.87 -16.03
C ASP A 270 19.11 -13.04 -15.33
N LYS A 271 19.20 -12.58 -14.07
CA LYS A 271 20.41 -12.71 -13.24
C LYS A 271 20.93 -14.14 -13.12
N HIS A 272 20.03 -15.11 -13.27
CA HIS A 272 20.32 -16.53 -13.13
C HIS A 272 20.30 -17.25 -14.49
N GLY A 273 20.15 -16.52 -15.60
CA GLY A 273 20.01 -17.08 -16.94
C GLY A 273 18.77 -17.96 -17.08
N ILE A 274 17.68 -17.66 -16.37
CA ILE A 274 16.45 -18.45 -16.39
C ILE A 274 15.48 -17.83 -17.40
N VAL A 275 14.96 -18.66 -18.31
CA VAL A 275 13.77 -18.35 -19.13
C VAL A 275 12.63 -19.23 -18.63
N HIS A 276 11.51 -18.63 -18.25
CA HIS A 276 10.39 -19.32 -17.60
C HIS A 276 9.63 -20.24 -18.58
N CYS A 277 9.38 -19.74 -19.80
CA CYS A 277 8.69 -20.40 -20.91
C CYS A 277 7.20 -20.74 -20.72
N ASP A 278 6.61 -20.48 -19.55
CA ASP A 278 5.17 -20.69 -19.31
C ASP A 278 4.54 -19.60 -18.42
N ILE A 279 4.85 -18.33 -18.70
CA ILE A 279 4.20 -17.20 -18.02
C ILE A 279 2.77 -17.05 -18.56
N LYS A 280 1.79 -17.17 -17.66
CA LYS A 280 0.36 -17.06 -17.96
C LYS A 280 -0.42 -16.73 -16.67
N PRO A 281 -1.66 -16.24 -16.75
CA PRO A 281 -2.43 -15.86 -15.56
C PRO A 281 -2.56 -16.95 -14.48
N SER A 282 -2.65 -18.23 -14.84
CA SER A 282 -2.77 -19.32 -13.85
C SER A 282 -1.49 -19.64 -13.09
N ASN A 283 -0.34 -19.17 -13.59
CA ASN A 283 0.98 -19.38 -12.98
C ASN A 283 1.46 -18.13 -12.21
N ILE A 284 0.66 -17.06 -12.21
CA ILE A 284 0.95 -15.81 -11.49
C ILE A 284 -0.04 -15.71 -10.32
N PHE A 285 0.48 -15.89 -9.12
CA PHE A 285 -0.27 -15.86 -7.87
C PHE A 285 -0.31 -14.45 -7.26
N ILE A 286 -1.32 -14.18 -6.45
CA ILE A 286 -1.47 -12.91 -5.73
C ILE A 286 -1.10 -13.11 -4.27
N GLY A 287 -0.10 -12.36 -3.81
CA GLY A 287 0.39 -12.31 -2.44
C GLY A 287 -0.30 -11.24 -1.59
N LYS A 288 0.23 -11.00 -0.40
CA LYS A 288 -0.26 -9.91 0.47
C LYS A 288 -0.08 -8.56 -0.23
N TYR A 289 -1.04 -7.65 -0.01
CA TYR A 289 -1.03 -6.30 -0.58
C TYR A 289 -0.95 -6.25 -2.11
N GLY A 290 -1.41 -7.29 -2.82
CA GLY A 290 -1.45 -7.29 -4.29
C GLY A 290 -0.10 -7.56 -4.98
N THR A 291 0.89 -8.09 -4.26
CA THR A 291 2.18 -8.48 -4.88
C THR A 291 2.01 -9.71 -5.78
N LEU A 292 2.56 -9.70 -7.00
CA LEU A 292 2.58 -10.83 -7.91
C LEU A 292 3.70 -11.82 -7.55
N ILE A 293 3.36 -13.10 -7.56
CA ILE A 293 4.26 -14.22 -7.24
C ILE A 293 4.23 -15.20 -8.42
N LEU A 294 5.33 -15.32 -9.16
CA LEU A 294 5.44 -16.28 -10.27
C LEU A 294 5.74 -17.69 -9.73
N GLY A 295 5.05 -18.70 -10.26
CA GLY A 295 5.29 -20.10 -9.94
C GLY A 295 5.20 -21.01 -11.17
N ASP A 296 5.33 -22.31 -10.91
CA ASP A 296 5.36 -23.40 -11.90
C ASP A 296 6.55 -23.34 -12.88
N PHE A 297 7.73 -23.73 -12.37
CA PHE A 297 8.99 -23.71 -13.12
C PHE A 297 9.23 -24.97 -13.98
N GLY A 298 8.20 -25.80 -14.20
CA GLY A 298 8.32 -27.06 -14.94
C GLY A 298 8.76 -26.91 -16.41
N CYS A 299 8.55 -25.73 -16.99
CA CYS A 299 8.95 -25.42 -18.36
C CYS A 299 10.31 -24.72 -18.49
N CYS A 300 10.95 -24.33 -17.39
CA CYS A 300 12.09 -23.43 -17.41
C CYS A 300 13.32 -23.97 -18.15
N LYS A 301 14.03 -23.05 -18.78
CA LYS A 301 15.31 -23.26 -19.47
C LYS A 301 16.39 -22.39 -18.85
N PHE A 302 17.60 -22.91 -18.87
CA PHE A 302 18.80 -22.17 -18.52
C PHE A 302 19.53 -21.81 -19.82
N ILE A 303 19.79 -20.53 -20.02
CA ILE A 303 20.60 -20.00 -21.12
C ILE A 303 21.99 -19.64 -20.58
N ASP A 304 23.04 -19.94 -21.34
CA ASP A 304 24.41 -19.59 -20.96
C ASP A 304 24.60 -18.07 -21.14
N GLN A 305 25.20 -17.41 -20.14
CA GLN A 305 25.48 -15.97 -20.14
C GLN A 305 26.44 -15.57 -21.26
N SER A 306 27.28 -16.49 -21.75
CA SER A 306 28.13 -16.27 -22.93
C SER A 306 27.33 -16.07 -24.22
N THR A 307 26.13 -16.66 -24.32
CA THR A 307 25.25 -16.58 -25.50
C THR A 307 24.37 -15.33 -25.50
N ILE A 308 24.19 -14.68 -24.34
CA ILE A 308 23.41 -13.44 -24.20
C ILE A 308 24.11 -12.27 -24.92
N ILE A 309 25.44 -12.32 -25.05
CA ILE A 309 26.23 -11.30 -25.75
C ILE A 309 26.23 -11.52 -27.28
N GLU A 310 26.11 -12.77 -27.78
CA GLU A 310 26.16 -13.04 -29.22
C GLU A 310 24.91 -12.59 -29.99
N TYR A 311 23.74 -12.49 -29.34
CA TYR A 311 22.51 -12.05 -30.01
C TYR A 311 22.42 -10.54 -30.26
N GLN A 312 23.35 -9.76 -29.73
CA GLN A 312 23.36 -8.31 -29.92
C GLN A 312 24.30 -7.82 -31.04
N ASP A 313 25.17 -8.65 -31.66
CA ASP A 313 26.10 -8.12 -32.67
C ASP A 313 26.63 -9.03 -33.81
N SER A 314 26.22 -10.29 -33.99
CA SER A 314 26.78 -11.10 -35.10
C SER A 314 25.89 -11.17 -36.35
N LYS A 315 26.36 -10.56 -37.45
CA LYS A 315 26.00 -10.89 -38.84
C LYS A 315 26.40 -12.35 -39.15
N VAL A 316 25.60 -13.34 -38.77
CA VAL A 316 25.69 -14.69 -39.35
C VAL A 316 24.28 -15.22 -39.57
N TYR A 317 23.91 -15.34 -40.85
CA TYR A 317 22.75 -16.09 -41.31
C TYR A 317 22.96 -17.58 -40.99
N LEU A 318 21.94 -18.24 -40.45
CA LEU A 318 21.72 -19.66 -40.76
C LEU A 318 20.66 -19.69 -41.85
N GLU A 319 21.07 -20.17 -43.02
CA GLU A 319 20.30 -20.21 -44.26
C GLU A 319 18.99 -20.99 -44.11
N GLN A 320 18.00 -20.61 -44.93
CA GLN A 320 16.80 -21.42 -45.16
C GLN A 320 17.19 -22.73 -45.86
N PRO A 321 16.51 -23.86 -45.63
CA PRO A 321 16.69 -25.02 -46.49
C PRO A 321 16.12 -24.69 -47.87
N VAL A 322 17.03 -24.51 -48.82
CA VAL A 322 16.76 -24.41 -50.25
C VAL A 322 16.22 -25.75 -50.74
N VAL A 323 15.15 -25.69 -51.53
CA VAL A 323 14.64 -26.78 -52.37
C VAL A 323 15.74 -27.16 -53.38
N ILE A 324 16.35 -28.34 -53.22
CA ILE A 324 17.33 -28.85 -54.20
C ILE A 324 16.59 -29.73 -55.21
N THR A 325 16.37 -29.17 -56.40
CA THR A 325 16.02 -29.90 -57.62
C THR A 325 17.27 -30.56 -58.22
N SER A 326 17.26 -31.90 -58.20
CA SER A 326 17.83 -32.87 -59.15
C SER A 326 19.31 -32.87 -59.62
N VAL A 327 19.79 -34.13 -59.78
CA VAL A 327 20.92 -34.65 -60.61
C VAL A 327 22.31 -34.66 -59.93
N SER A 328 23.13 -35.74 -59.84
CA SER A 328 23.06 -37.18 -60.18
C SER A 328 24.18 -38.00 -59.49
N ASN A 329 23.89 -39.29 -59.26
CA ASN A 329 24.78 -40.47 -59.15
C ASN A 329 25.82 -40.58 -58.01
N SER A 330 25.54 -41.38 -56.96
CA SER A 330 25.71 -42.85 -57.04
C SER A 330 25.31 -43.61 -55.74
N LYS A 331 24.44 -44.62 -55.95
CA LYS A 331 24.22 -45.90 -55.23
C LYS A 331 23.53 -45.91 -53.84
N GLU A 332 22.19 -45.82 -53.92
CA GLU A 332 21.15 -46.71 -53.35
C GLU A 332 21.42 -47.47 -52.04
N ILE A 333 20.65 -47.11 -50.99
CA ILE A 333 19.61 -47.97 -50.37
C ILE A 333 18.40 -47.07 -50.03
N SER A 334 17.20 -47.58 -50.30
CA SER A 334 15.85 -46.96 -50.31
C SER A 334 15.30 -46.41 -48.99
N ASP A 335 14.60 -45.26 -49.11
CA ASP A 335 13.44 -44.65 -48.39
C ASP A 335 12.84 -45.33 -47.12
N PRO A 336 12.25 -44.57 -46.16
CA PRO A 336 11.09 -43.71 -46.45
C PRO A 336 11.11 -42.29 -45.85
N THR A 337 10.45 -41.40 -46.59
CA THR A 337 9.86 -40.12 -46.18
C THR A 337 9.05 -40.24 -44.88
N ILE A 338 9.34 -39.37 -43.92
CA ILE A 338 8.49 -39.18 -42.73
C ILE A 338 7.87 -37.80 -42.84
N ASP A 339 6.59 -37.75 -43.22
CA ASP A 339 5.70 -36.62 -42.97
C ASP A 339 5.57 -36.45 -41.44
N ILE A 340 6.13 -35.37 -40.89
CA ILE A 340 5.97 -35.04 -39.47
C ILE A 340 4.80 -34.06 -39.35
N ASP A 341 3.67 -34.56 -38.83
CA ASP A 341 2.46 -33.79 -38.51
C ASP A 341 2.81 -32.56 -37.62
N PRO A 342 2.39 -31.32 -37.96
CA PRO A 342 2.56 -30.11 -37.15
C PRO A 342 2.12 -30.26 -35.69
N ASN A 343 1.11 -31.10 -35.42
CA ASN A 343 0.66 -31.39 -34.04
C ASN A 343 1.75 -32.11 -33.21
N THR A 344 2.64 -32.86 -33.86
CA THR A 344 3.79 -33.52 -33.22
C THR A 344 4.86 -32.52 -32.78
N LEU A 345 5.03 -31.42 -33.52
CA LEU A 345 5.96 -30.34 -33.16
C LEU A 345 5.44 -29.55 -31.95
N ILE A 346 4.14 -29.21 -31.95
CA ILE A 346 3.45 -28.53 -30.85
C ILE A 346 3.51 -29.36 -29.56
N ASN A 347 3.28 -30.68 -29.65
CA ASN A 347 3.33 -31.59 -28.49
C ASN A 347 4.74 -31.70 -27.85
N ALA A 348 5.80 -31.30 -28.55
CA ALA A 348 7.17 -31.29 -28.04
C ALA A 348 7.65 -29.91 -27.53
N THR A 349 6.91 -28.84 -27.85
CA THR A 349 7.21 -27.46 -27.45
C THR A 349 6.79 -27.20 -26.00
N ARG A 350 7.54 -26.36 -25.28
CA ARG A 350 7.26 -25.99 -23.88
C ARG A 350 6.34 -24.77 -23.81
N GLY A 351 5.38 -24.80 -22.89
CA GLY A 351 4.47 -23.69 -22.59
C GLY A 351 3.01 -23.97 -22.98
N THR A 352 2.15 -22.99 -22.73
CA THR A 352 0.69 -23.10 -22.94
C THR A 352 0.23 -22.42 -24.24
N PRO A 353 -0.52 -23.10 -25.12
CA PRO A 353 -1.01 -22.50 -26.36
C PRO A 353 -1.76 -21.19 -26.13
N GLY A 354 -1.39 -20.14 -26.88
CA GLY A 354 -1.86 -18.76 -26.72
C GLY A 354 -0.90 -17.85 -25.96
N TYR A 355 0.08 -18.41 -25.24
CA TYR A 355 1.14 -17.66 -24.53
C TYR A 355 2.56 -17.98 -25.05
N ILE A 356 2.70 -19.01 -25.89
CA ILE A 356 3.97 -19.44 -26.49
C ILE A 356 4.36 -18.44 -27.59
N ALA A 357 5.58 -17.91 -27.52
CA ALA A 357 6.15 -17.04 -28.54
C ALA A 357 6.46 -17.81 -29.85
N PRO A 358 6.40 -17.17 -31.03
CA PRO A 358 6.65 -17.84 -32.31
C PRO A 358 8.01 -18.54 -32.39
N GLU A 359 9.06 -17.92 -31.85
CA GLU A 359 10.39 -18.53 -31.83
C GLU A 359 10.49 -19.74 -30.88
N ALA A 360 9.71 -19.74 -29.80
CA ALA A 360 9.64 -20.86 -28.86
C ALA A 360 8.94 -22.07 -29.49
N MET A 361 8.01 -21.86 -30.44
CA MET A 361 7.42 -22.95 -31.24
C MET A 361 8.47 -23.68 -32.09
N ASN A 362 9.51 -22.95 -32.51
CA ASN A 362 10.68 -23.49 -33.21
C ASN A 362 11.81 -23.93 -32.24
N ARG A 363 11.50 -24.08 -30.94
CA ARG A 363 12.43 -24.47 -29.86
C ARG A 363 13.62 -23.52 -29.65
N GLN A 364 13.50 -22.28 -30.09
CA GLN A 364 14.45 -21.21 -29.79
C GLN A 364 13.97 -20.48 -28.53
N TYR A 365 14.63 -20.73 -27.41
CA TYR A 365 14.26 -20.16 -26.11
C TYR A 365 15.20 -19.03 -25.74
N ALA A 366 14.65 -17.84 -25.60
CA ALA A 366 15.36 -16.63 -25.16
C ALA A 366 14.44 -15.84 -24.22
N GLN A 367 15.00 -14.83 -23.56
CA GLN A 367 14.22 -13.95 -22.69
C GLN A 367 13.07 -13.25 -23.44
N SER A 368 13.21 -13.02 -24.75
CA SER A 368 12.14 -12.50 -25.61
C SER A 368 10.86 -13.34 -25.56
N CYS A 369 10.97 -14.64 -25.29
CA CYS A 369 9.82 -15.53 -25.19
C CYS A 369 8.95 -15.17 -23.99
N ASP A 370 9.57 -14.89 -22.83
CA ASP A 370 8.84 -14.51 -21.61
C ASP A 370 8.22 -13.12 -21.73
N ILE A 371 8.86 -12.20 -22.45
CA ILE A 371 8.30 -10.88 -22.78
C ILE A 371 7.01 -11.03 -23.60
N PHE A 372 7.01 -11.90 -24.60
CA PHE A 372 5.80 -12.21 -25.38
C PHE A 372 4.71 -12.83 -24.51
N SER A 373 5.07 -13.79 -23.64
CA SER A 373 4.12 -14.42 -22.71
C SER A 373 3.51 -13.42 -21.73
N ILE A 374 4.26 -12.40 -21.28
CA ILE A 374 3.73 -11.27 -20.50
C ILE A 374 2.76 -10.43 -21.33
N GLY A 375 3.11 -10.09 -22.58
CA GLY A 375 2.19 -9.37 -23.49
C GLY A 375 0.86 -10.10 -23.66
N SER A 376 0.89 -11.42 -23.86
CA SER A 376 -0.30 -12.25 -24.00
C SER A 376 -1.09 -12.37 -22.68
N THR A 377 -0.39 -12.44 -21.55
CA THR A 377 -0.99 -12.41 -20.20
C THR A 377 -1.77 -11.12 -20.01
N ILE A 378 -1.18 -9.96 -20.31
CA ILE A 378 -1.83 -8.66 -20.15
C ILE A 378 -3.01 -8.55 -21.12
N LEU A 379 -2.83 -8.94 -22.40
CA LEU A 379 -3.92 -8.98 -23.37
C LEU A 379 -5.13 -9.77 -22.84
N LYS A 380 -4.91 -10.94 -22.22
CA LYS A 380 -5.99 -11.71 -21.60
C LYS A 380 -6.70 -10.93 -20.49
N LEU A 381 -5.97 -10.22 -19.64
CA LEU A 381 -6.55 -9.40 -18.57
C LEU A 381 -7.39 -8.24 -19.12
N LEU A 382 -7.01 -7.66 -20.27
CA LEU A 382 -7.78 -6.58 -20.91
C LEU A 382 -9.12 -7.06 -21.49
N CYS A 383 -9.30 -8.38 -21.67
CA CYS A 383 -10.50 -9.00 -22.25
C CYS A 383 -11.66 -9.23 -21.25
N CYS A 384 -11.66 -8.60 -20.06
CA CYS A 384 -12.70 -8.84 -19.06
C CYS A 384 -14.12 -8.39 -19.48
N HIS A 385 -14.21 -7.34 -20.30
CA HIS A 385 -15.50 -6.84 -20.77
C HIS A 385 -16.16 -7.84 -21.73
N GLN A 386 -17.49 -8.00 -21.67
CA GLN A 386 -18.24 -8.95 -22.49
C GLN A 386 -17.89 -8.89 -23.99
N ASP A 387 -17.83 -7.68 -24.56
CA ASP A 387 -17.48 -7.45 -25.96
C ASP A 387 -16.06 -7.92 -26.35
N ASP A 388 -15.14 -7.98 -25.38
CA ASP A 388 -13.73 -8.28 -25.63
C ASP A 388 -13.34 -9.72 -25.24
N ARG A 389 -14.25 -10.50 -24.64
CA ARG A 389 -13.95 -11.83 -24.07
C ARG A 389 -13.28 -12.79 -25.05
N ASN A 390 -13.63 -12.66 -26.33
CA ASN A 390 -13.12 -13.50 -27.41
C ASN A 390 -11.79 -13.00 -28.00
N ASN A 391 -11.32 -11.79 -27.67
CA ASN A 391 -10.17 -11.18 -28.34
C ASN A 391 -8.87 -11.95 -28.08
N HIS A 392 -8.68 -12.55 -26.89
CA HIS A 392 -7.53 -13.43 -26.64
C HIS A 392 -7.60 -14.75 -27.41
N ASP A 393 -8.80 -15.29 -27.61
CA ASP A 393 -9.00 -16.50 -28.41
C ASP A 393 -8.78 -16.21 -29.91
N LEU A 394 -9.19 -15.02 -30.38
CA LEU A 394 -8.85 -14.52 -31.71
C LEU A 394 -7.33 -14.40 -31.88
N PHE A 395 -6.65 -13.72 -30.95
CA PHE A 395 -5.19 -13.63 -30.95
C PHE A 395 -4.51 -15.00 -31.01
N LYS A 396 -5.01 -15.98 -30.26
CA LYS A 396 -4.50 -17.36 -30.31
C LYS A 396 -4.67 -18.02 -31.68
N LEU A 397 -5.73 -17.70 -32.42
CA LEU A 397 -6.07 -18.33 -33.70
C LEU A 397 -5.33 -17.68 -34.89
N ASN A 398 -5.28 -16.36 -34.95
CA ASN A 398 -4.78 -15.61 -36.12
C ASN A 398 -3.78 -14.49 -35.78
N SER A 399 -3.29 -14.40 -34.53
CA SER A 399 -2.41 -13.34 -34.04
C SER A 399 -2.99 -11.92 -34.11
N GLU A 400 -4.31 -11.78 -34.28
CA GLU A 400 -4.98 -10.48 -34.30
C GLU A 400 -5.13 -9.94 -32.87
N ILE A 401 -4.58 -8.74 -32.62
CA ILE A 401 -4.68 -8.06 -31.32
C ILE A 401 -5.83 -7.05 -31.41
N LYS A 402 -6.93 -7.35 -30.71
CA LYS A 402 -8.08 -6.44 -30.57
C LYS A 402 -8.19 -5.96 -29.13
N ILE A 403 -8.02 -4.66 -28.92
CA ILE A 403 -8.16 -3.99 -27.62
C ILE A 403 -9.04 -2.75 -27.82
N SER A 404 -9.97 -2.54 -26.89
CA SER A 404 -10.92 -1.43 -26.96
C SER A 404 -10.29 -0.08 -26.61
N GLU A 405 -10.19 0.82 -27.59
CA GLU A 405 -9.66 2.19 -27.42
C GLU A 405 -10.53 3.09 -26.52
N CYS A 406 -11.81 2.75 -26.33
CA CYS A 406 -12.67 3.49 -25.40
C CYS A 406 -12.48 3.08 -23.93
N ARG A 407 -11.78 1.97 -23.67
CA ARG A 407 -11.54 1.44 -22.31
C ARG A 407 -10.11 1.59 -21.84
N TYR A 408 -9.15 1.54 -22.75
CA TYR A 408 -7.73 1.59 -22.45
C TYR A 408 -7.02 2.61 -23.34
N SER A 409 -6.00 3.25 -22.78
CA SER A 409 -5.23 4.26 -23.49
C SER A 409 -4.52 3.71 -24.73
N LYS A 410 -4.34 4.58 -25.72
CA LYS A 410 -3.56 4.27 -26.92
C LYS A 410 -2.13 3.84 -26.58
N GLN A 411 -1.55 4.44 -25.55
CA GLN A 411 -0.20 4.15 -25.07
C GLN A 411 -0.09 2.70 -24.58
N LEU A 412 -1.05 2.24 -23.76
CA LEU A 412 -1.08 0.86 -23.30
C LEU A 412 -1.27 -0.10 -24.48
N ILE A 413 -2.17 0.22 -25.41
CA ILE A 413 -2.43 -0.60 -26.60
C ILE A 413 -1.16 -0.75 -27.46
N GLU A 414 -0.51 0.36 -27.83
CA GLU A 414 0.75 0.37 -28.58
C GLU A 414 1.86 -0.39 -27.85
N PHE A 415 1.91 -0.30 -26.52
CA PHE A 415 2.86 -1.07 -25.71
C PHE A 415 2.61 -2.59 -25.82
N ILE A 416 1.36 -3.05 -25.72
CA ILE A 416 1.03 -4.47 -25.90
C ILE A 416 1.36 -4.97 -27.30
N HIS A 417 1.14 -4.16 -28.35
CA HIS A 417 1.57 -4.51 -29.70
C HIS A 417 3.09 -4.74 -29.80
N ARG A 418 3.91 -3.90 -29.15
CA ARG A 418 5.38 -4.08 -29.11
C ARG A 418 5.83 -5.33 -28.34
N LEU A 419 5.12 -5.70 -27.27
CA LEU A 419 5.41 -6.94 -26.53
C LEU A 419 5.03 -8.20 -27.33
N LEU A 420 3.98 -8.11 -28.15
CA LEU A 420 3.42 -9.21 -28.93
C LEU A 420 3.92 -9.24 -30.38
N ASP A 421 5.00 -8.52 -30.71
CA ASP A 421 5.61 -8.60 -32.03
C ASP A 421 6.06 -10.04 -32.31
N GLN A 422 5.73 -10.53 -33.50
CA GLN A 422 6.01 -11.90 -33.90
C GLN A 422 7.51 -12.14 -34.10
N SER A 423 8.26 -11.10 -34.48
CA SER A 423 9.71 -11.13 -34.64
C SER A 423 10.39 -10.78 -33.30
N PRO A 424 11.22 -11.67 -32.73
CA PRO A 424 11.96 -11.39 -31.50
C PRO A 424 12.90 -10.18 -31.61
N LYS A 425 13.33 -9.83 -32.83
CA LYS A 425 14.23 -8.70 -33.10
C LYS A 425 13.51 -7.35 -33.01
N ASN A 426 12.23 -7.32 -33.37
CA ASN A 426 11.40 -6.12 -33.34
C ASN A 426 10.64 -5.99 -32.02
N ARG A 427 10.51 -7.10 -31.29
CA ARG A 427 9.88 -7.15 -29.97
C ARG A 427 10.69 -6.34 -28.96
N GLU A 428 9.98 -5.62 -28.10
CA GLU A 428 10.57 -4.85 -27.02
C GLU A 428 11.54 -5.71 -26.19
N SER A 429 12.78 -5.25 -26.02
CA SER A 429 13.74 -5.94 -25.14
C SER A 429 13.69 -5.40 -23.71
N LEU A 430 14.10 -6.22 -22.74
CA LEU A 430 14.17 -5.80 -21.34
C LEU A 430 15.08 -4.58 -21.15
N ASN A 431 16.18 -4.49 -21.91
CA ASN A 431 17.11 -3.37 -21.87
C ASN A 431 16.53 -2.09 -22.50
N GLN A 432 15.83 -2.20 -23.63
CA GLN A 432 15.14 -1.04 -24.22
C GLN A 432 14.04 -0.53 -23.29
N LEU A 433 13.31 -1.42 -22.61
CA LEU A 433 12.31 -1.03 -21.62
C LEU A 433 12.92 -0.32 -20.41
N LEU A 434 14.07 -0.80 -19.92
CA LEU A 434 14.84 -0.13 -18.88
C LEU A 434 15.31 1.28 -19.32
N ASN A 435 15.76 1.42 -20.57
CA ASN A 435 16.24 2.67 -21.13
C ASN A 435 15.11 3.68 -21.41
N GLN A 436 14.01 3.24 -22.04
CA GLN A 436 12.81 4.06 -22.27
C GLN A 436 12.21 4.53 -20.95
N TYR A 437 12.26 3.70 -19.91
CA TYR A 437 11.85 4.05 -18.56
C TYR A 437 12.69 5.18 -17.95
N ILE A 438 14.03 5.09 -18.10
CA ILE A 438 14.96 6.16 -17.70
C ILE A 438 14.61 7.49 -18.40
N GLU A 439 14.29 7.47 -19.70
CA GLU A 439 13.90 8.66 -20.46
C GLU A 439 12.49 9.17 -20.11
N THR A 440 11.58 8.29 -19.68
CA THR A 440 10.22 8.68 -19.27
C THR A 440 10.20 9.35 -17.90
N ILE A 441 11.06 8.92 -16.96
CA ILE A 441 11.30 9.59 -15.67
C ILE A 441 11.68 11.05 -15.87
N THR A 442 12.45 11.36 -16.91
CA THR A 442 12.87 12.74 -17.19
C THR A 442 11.77 13.65 -17.72
N ASN A 443 10.65 13.11 -18.23
CA ASN A 443 9.64 13.93 -18.91
C ASN A 443 8.30 14.08 -18.18
N GLN A 444 7.78 13.12 -17.39
CA GLN A 444 6.52 13.31 -16.64
C GLN A 444 6.44 12.50 -15.32
N HIS A 445 5.67 13.04 -14.37
CA HIS A 445 5.60 12.71 -12.95
C HIS A 445 5.54 11.21 -12.56
N LEU A 446 6.57 10.79 -11.82
CA LEU A 446 6.75 9.64 -10.91
C LEU A 446 6.23 8.24 -11.34
N ILE A 447 7.19 7.39 -11.71
CA ILE A 447 7.13 5.95 -11.42
C ILE A 447 8.45 5.54 -10.76
N THR A 448 8.37 4.93 -9.57
CA THR A 448 9.51 4.50 -8.75
C THR A 448 9.94 3.09 -9.13
N PHE A 449 11.20 2.90 -9.55
CA PHE A 449 11.78 1.57 -9.71
C PHE A 449 12.99 1.34 -8.80
N ASN A 450 13.02 0.13 -8.28
CA ASN A 450 14.06 -0.44 -7.45
C ASN A 450 14.85 -1.40 -8.33
N LEU A 451 15.92 -0.89 -8.96
CA LEU A 451 16.80 -1.71 -9.77
C LEU A 451 17.65 -2.59 -8.86
N ASN A 452 17.70 -3.85 -9.23
CA ASN A 452 18.32 -4.93 -8.49
C ASN A 452 19.54 -5.49 -9.29
N THR A 453 19.93 -4.78 -10.36
CA THR A 453 21.12 -4.91 -11.22
C THR A 453 22.00 -3.65 -11.09
N THR A 454 23.30 -3.76 -11.39
CA THR A 454 24.25 -2.63 -11.30
C THR A 454 23.75 -1.45 -12.11
N PHE A 455 23.53 -0.31 -11.42
CA PHE A 455 23.07 0.91 -12.08
C PHE A 455 24.16 1.42 -13.03
N LYS A 456 23.84 1.58 -14.31
CA LYS A 456 24.68 2.25 -15.31
C LYS A 456 23.80 3.11 -16.20
N ASN A 457 24.01 4.41 -16.16
CA ASN A 457 23.31 5.36 -17.00
C ASN A 457 24.28 6.45 -17.45
N THR A 458 24.59 6.44 -18.75
CA THR A 458 25.52 7.38 -19.39
C THR A 458 24.79 8.46 -20.20
N SER A 459 23.45 8.56 -20.09
CA SER A 459 22.69 9.57 -20.82
C SER A 459 23.04 10.96 -20.33
N VAL A 460 23.42 11.84 -21.26
CA VAL A 460 23.87 13.21 -20.95
C VAL A 460 22.73 14.19 -20.67
N ASN A 461 21.47 13.81 -20.94
CA ASN A 461 20.32 14.71 -20.82
C ASN A 461 19.66 14.70 -19.45
N ILE A 462 20.06 13.80 -18.55
CA ILE A 462 19.40 13.59 -17.26
C ILE A 462 19.95 14.58 -16.23
N THR A 463 19.06 15.36 -15.64
CA THR A 463 19.37 16.36 -14.60
C THR A 463 18.89 15.96 -13.21
N GLU A 464 17.99 14.99 -13.09
CA GLU A 464 17.49 14.50 -11.81
C GLU A 464 17.32 12.98 -11.80
N ILE A 465 17.73 12.35 -10.70
CA ILE A 465 17.54 10.92 -10.44
C ILE A 465 16.98 10.75 -9.04
N LYS A 466 15.89 9.98 -8.93
CA LYS A 466 15.35 9.49 -7.67
C LYS A 466 15.30 7.97 -7.67
N PHE A 467 16.12 7.35 -6.83
CA PHE A 467 16.11 5.90 -6.65
C PHE A 467 14.93 5.45 -5.78
N GLY A 468 14.39 4.27 -6.09
CA GLY A 468 13.30 3.69 -5.31
C GLY A 468 13.71 3.11 -3.96
N ASP A 469 12.70 2.83 -3.12
CA ASP A 469 12.90 2.55 -1.69
C ASP A 469 13.77 1.35 -1.35
N GLY A 470 13.91 0.36 -2.23
CA GLY A 470 14.80 -0.78 -1.97
C GLY A 470 16.16 -0.71 -2.67
N PHE A 471 16.50 0.41 -3.33
CA PHE A 471 17.81 0.56 -3.95
C PHE A 471 18.89 0.62 -2.87
N ASN A 472 19.83 -0.33 -2.89
CA ASN A 472 20.94 -0.40 -1.94
C ASN A 472 22.20 -0.98 -2.59
N GLN A 473 22.40 -0.72 -3.88
CA GLN A 473 23.56 -1.21 -4.62
C GLN A 473 24.68 -0.17 -4.62
N PRO A 474 25.96 -0.61 -4.68
CA PRO A 474 27.07 0.32 -4.83
C PRO A 474 26.99 1.03 -6.18
N LEU A 475 27.39 2.29 -6.21
CA LEU A 475 27.52 3.07 -7.43
C LEU A 475 28.96 2.99 -7.94
N GLU A 476 29.13 2.72 -9.23
CA GLU A 476 30.44 2.67 -9.89
C GLU A 476 30.84 4.07 -10.41
N SER A 477 32.13 4.31 -10.61
CA SER A 477 32.59 5.53 -11.28
C SER A 477 31.98 5.62 -12.69
N ASN A 478 31.53 6.83 -13.06
CA ASN A 478 30.84 7.11 -14.33
C ASN A 478 29.49 6.38 -14.52
N SER A 479 28.91 5.80 -13.46
CA SER A 479 27.57 5.19 -13.56
C SER A 479 26.44 6.21 -13.60
N LEU A 480 26.70 7.44 -13.13
CA LEU A 480 25.74 8.54 -13.07
C LEU A 480 25.96 9.51 -14.25
N PRO A 481 24.90 10.11 -14.79
CA PRO A 481 24.96 11.15 -15.81
C PRO A 481 25.88 12.33 -15.42
N PRO A 482 26.73 12.82 -16.34
CA PRO A 482 27.67 13.90 -16.05
C PRO A 482 27.01 15.27 -15.88
N ASN A 483 25.75 15.43 -16.28
CA ASN A 483 24.97 16.68 -16.15
C ASN A 483 23.97 16.65 -14.98
N LEU A 484 23.99 15.59 -14.16
CA LEU A 484 23.06 15.40 -13.06
C LEU A 484 23.14 16.55 -12.04
N LYS A 485 21.99 17.13 -11.69
CA LYS A 485 21.86 18.25 -10.73
C LYS A 485 21.25 17.81 -9.41
N SER A 486 20.33 16.86 -9.42
CA SER A 486 19.63 16.36 -8.23
C SER A 486 19.74 14.84 -8.15
N LEU A 487 20.12 14.32 -6.99
CA LEU A 487 20.17 12.89 -6.70
C LEU A 487 19.51 12.59 -5.36
N SER A 488 18.49 11.73 -5.37
CA SER A 488 17.79 11.28 -4.16
C SER A 488 17.79 9.76 -4.08
N PHE A 489 18.17 9.22 -2.92
CA PHE A 489 18.15 7.80 -2.63
C PHE A 489 16.89 7.38 -1.86
N GLY A 490 16.36 6.20 -2.19
CA GLY A 490 15.22 5.61 -1.49
C GLY A 490 15.58 4.98 -0.14
N TYR A 491 14.56 4.57 0.62
CA TYR A 491 14.62 4.09 2.01
C TYR A 491 15.83 3.20 2.39
N SER A 492 16.22 2.23 1.55
CA SER A 492 17.17 1.16 1.91
C SER A 492 18.63 1.47 1.61
N PHE A 493 18.96 2.58 0.95
CA PHE A 493 20.33 2.87 0.54
C PHE A 493 21.27 3.07 1.73
N ASN A 494 22.34 2.28 1.81
CA ASN A 494 23.34 2.32 2.88
C ASN A 494 24.72 1.82 2.41
N GLN A 495 25.11 2.16 1.18
CA GLN A 495 26.41 1.81 0.61
C GLN A 495 27.45 2.92 0.80
N ILE A 496 28.72 2.54 0.85
CA ILE A 496 29.84 3.48 0.89
C ILE A 496 29.95 4.18 -0.47
N LEU A 497 30.14 5.49 -0.46
CA LEU A 497 30.41 6.27 -1.66
C LEU A 497 31.91 6.55 -1.78
N SER A 498 32.49 6.13 -2.90
CA SER A 498 33.88 6.40 -3.25
C SER A 498 34.04 7.75 -3.94
N VAL A 499 35.24 8.32 -3.87
CA VAL A 499 35.60 9.56 -4.58
C VAL A 499 35.37 9.39 -6.09
N GLY A 500 34.77 10.40 -6.73
CA GLY A 500 34.50 10.41 -8.17
C GLY A 500 33.27 9.62 -8.63
N VAL A 501 32.51 9.01 -7.70
CA VAL A 501 31.23 8.34 -8.03
C VAL A 501 30.13 9.36 -8.30
N LEU A 502 30.09 10.45 -7.52
CA LEU A 502 29.12 11.53 -7.70
C LEU A 502 29.65 12.52 -8.76
N PRO A 503 28.81 12.94 -9.74
CA PRO A 503 29.25 13.86 -10.79
C PRO A 503 29.47 15.28 -10.25
N GLU A 504 30.47 15.98 -10.78
CA GLU A 504 30.80 17.37 -10.39
C GLU A 504 29.71 18.39 -10.73
N SER A 505 28.68 18.01 -11.49
CA SER A 505 27.53 18.86 -11.78
C SER A 505 26.49 18.90 -10.65
N LEU A 506 26.57 17.99 -9.67
CA LEU A 506 25.53 17.70 -8.69
C LEU A 506 25.35 18.83 -7.65
N GLN A 507 24.14 19.38 -7.58
CA GLN A 507 23.80 20.51 -6.72
C GLN A 507 22.98 20.12 -5.49
N SER A 508 22.22 19.04 -5.56
CA SER A 508 21.38 18.54 -4.46
C SER A 508 21.56 17.03 -4.27
N LEU A 509 21.78 16.61 -3.03
CA LEU A 509 21.93 15.21 -2.65
C LEU A 509 21.05 14.89 -1.44
N GLU A 510 20.17 13.91 -1.58
CA GLU A 510 19.34 13.38 -0.50
C GLU A 510 19.61 11.89 -0.31
N PHE A 511 19.99 11.51 0.91
CA PHE A 511 20.12 10.11 1.30
C PHE A 511 18.81 9.57 1.87
N GLY A 512 18.52 8.31 1.57
CA GLY A 512 17.34 7.62 2.07
C GLY A 512 17.48 7.15 3.51
N TYR A 513 16.36 6.70 4.09
CA TYR A 513 16.19 6.38 5.52
C TYR A 513 17.39 5.65 6.17
N SER A 514 17.90 4.59 5.53
CA SER A 514 18.86 3.65 6.13
C SER A 514 20.33 4.08 6.04
N PHE A 515 20.63 5.21 5.38
CA PHE A 515 22.01 5.61 5.13
C PHE A 515 22.73 5.98 6.44
N ASN A 516 23.81 5.28 6.75
CA ASN A 516 24.63 5.49 7.94
C ASN A 516 26.11 5.13 7.70
N GLN A 517 26.66 5.54 6.56
CA GLN A 517 28.07 5.34 6.21
C GLN A 517 28.91 6.59 6.44
N ILE A 518 30.21 6.41 6.70
CA ILE A 518 31.17 7.51 6.82
C ILE A 518 31.40 8.13 5.44
N LEU A 519 31.45 9.45 5.38
CA LEU A 519 31.84 10.19 4.19
C LEU A 519 33.29 10.67 4.31
N SER A 520 34.13 10.25 3.36
CA SER A 520 35.52 10.70 3.25
C SER A 520 35.61 12.05 2.53
N VAL A 521 36.70 12.78 2.78
CA VAL A 521 37.02 14.03 2.07
C VAL A 521 37.07 13.79 0.56
N GLY A 522 36.42 14.65 -0.22
CA GLY A 522 36.37 14.58 -1.68
C GLY A 522 35.27 13.68 -2.26
N VAL A 523 34.48 12.99 -1.44
CA VAL A 523 33.33 12.19 -1.93
C VAL A 523 32.19 13.10 -2.40
N LEU A 524 31.93 14.19 -1.67
CA LEU A 524 30.91 15.18 -2.04
C LEU A 524 31.48 16.17 -3.07
N PRO A 525 30.80 16.39 -4.20
CA PRO A 525 31.30 17.25 -5.28
C PRO A 525 31.30 18.73 -4.87
N LYS A 526 32.19 19.52 -5.48
CA LYS A 526 32.40 20.94 -5.12
C LYS A 526 31.26 21.88 -5.54
N SER A 527 30.31 21.38 -6.31
CA SER A 527 29.12 22.11 -6.75
C SER A 527 27.91 21.91 -5.83
N LEU A 528 28.00 21.01 -4.83
CA LEU A 528 26.87 20.63 -4.00
C LEU A 528 26.41 21.79 -3.10
N THR A 529 25.15 22.17 -3.20
CA THR A 529 24.54 23.29 -2.46
C THR A 529 23.55 22.85 -1.39
N SER A 530 22.95 21.67 -1.54
CA SER A 530 22.00 21.10 -0.60
C SER A 530 22.35 19.64 -0.29
N LEU A 531 22.41 19.29 0.99
CA LEU A 531 22.67 17.94 1.46
C LEU A 531 21.67 17.57 2.56
N LYS A 532 20.99 16.44 2.35
CA LYS A 532 20.10 15.85 3.35
C LYS A 532 20.52 14.42 3.64
N PHE A 533 20.79 14.13 4.91
CA PHE A 533 21.16 12.80 5.37
C PHE A 533 19.93 11.92 5.64
N GLY A 534 20.14 10.61 5.50
CA GLY A 534 19.17 9.59 5.82
C GLY A 534 18.86 9.53 7.31
N ARG A 535 17.64 9.12 7.66
CA ARG A 535 17.13 9.09 9.05
C ARG A 535 18.07 8.40 10.05
N GLU A 536 18.71 7.30 9.66
CA GLU A 536 19.61 6.51 10.52
C GLU A 536 21.05 7.05 10.58
N PHE A 537 21.37 8.14 9.87
CA PHE A 537 22.72 8.69 9.83
C PHE A 537 23.18 9.18 11.21
N ASN A 538 24.27 8.62 11.70
CA ASN A 538 24.87 8.99 12.99
C ASN A 538 26.40 8.83 12.99
N GLN A 539 27.06 9.25 11.91
CA GLN A 539 28.52 9.21 11.77
C GLN A 539 29.16 10.57 12.05
N ILE A 540 30.43 10.56 12.49
CA ILE A 540 31.22 11.78 12.71
C ILE A 540 31.59 12.40 11.35
N LEU A 541 31.45 13.72 11.23
CA LEU A 541 31.94 14.48 10.08
C LEU A 541 33.28 15.15 10.41
N SER A 542 34.29 14.86 9.59
CA SER A 542 35.60 15.50 9.70
C SER A 542 35.65 16.81 8.93
N VAL A 543 36.58 17.71 9.30
CA VAL A 543 36.83 18.95 8.58
C VAL A 543 37.18 18.65 7.12
N GLY A 544 36.57 19.38 6.18
CA GLY A 544 36.77 19.22 4.74
C GLY A 544 35.88 18.17 4.05
N VAL A 545 35.05 17.43 4.79
CA VAL A 545 34.07 16.50 4.18
C VAL A 545 32.95 17.27 3.49
N LEU A 546 32.43 18.31 4.14
CA LEU A 546 31.38 19.17 3.57
C LEU A 546 32.00 20.20 2.61
N PRO A 547 31.47 20.35 1.37
CA PRO A 547 32.04 21.27 0.40
C PRO A 547 31.70 22.74 0.71
N GLN A 548 32.59 23.65 0.29
CA GLN A 548 32.46 25.10 0.49
C GLN A 548 31.27 25.73 -0.28
N SER A 549 30.68 25.02 -1.24
CA SER A 549 29.45 25.45 -1.93
C SER A 549 28.17 25.22 -1.14
N LEU A 550 28.22 24.43 -0.05
CA LEU A 550 27.04 23.96 0.66
C LEU A 550 26.32 25.11 1.36
N LYS A 551 25.03 25.27 1.07
CA LYS A 551 24.13 26.31 1.63
C LYS A 551 23.09 25.75 2.59
N SER A 552 22.66 24.50 2.38
CA SER A 552 21.66 23.84 3.23
C SER A 552 22.14 22.46 3.65
N LEU A 553 22.03 22.17 4.95
CA LEU A 553 22.38 20.89 5.54
C LEU A 553 21.29 20.39 6.48
N GLU A 554 20.79 19.19 6.23
CA GLU A 554 19.84 18.50 7.10
C GLU A 554 20.42 17.16 7.56
N PHE A 555 20.53 16.98 8.88
CA PHE A 555 20.93 15.72 9.50
C PHE A 555 19.73 14.80 9.71
N GLY A 556 19.96 13.49 9.60
CA GLY A 556 18.93 12.48 9.89
C GLY A 556 18.58 12.35 11.37
N ASP A 557 17.39 11.80 11.67
CA ASP A 557 16.84 11.72 13.03
C ASP A 557 17.76 11.10 14.09
N LYS A 558 18.63 10.16 13.73
CA LYS A 558 19.55 9.50 14.67
C LYS A 558 20.82 10.28 14.96
N PHE A 559 21.09 11.37 14.23
CA PHE A 559 22.34 12.11 14.36
C PHE A 559 22.49 12.70 15.77
N ASN A 560 23.56 12.29 16.46
CA ASN A 560 23.88 12.76 17.80
C ASN A 560 25.41 12.79 18.04
N GLN A 561 26.17 13.19 17.02
CA GLN A 561 27.62 13.32 17.11
C GLN A 561 28.04 14.76 17.43
N ILE A 562 29.22 14.91 18.04
CA ILE A 562 29.82 16.23 18.31
C ILE A 562 30.30 16.84 16.99
N LEU A 563 30.03 18.13 16.81
CA LEU A 563 30.55 18.92 15.70
C LEU A 563 31.71 19.79 16.18
N SER A 564 32.89 19.58 15.61
CA SER A 564 34.07 20.42 15.86
C SER A 564 34.01 21.71 15.05
N VAL A 565 34.71 22.74 15.52
CA VAL A 565 34.90 24.00 14.79
C VAL A 565 35.50 23.72 13.42
N GLY A 566 34.94 24.34 12.37
CA GLY A 566 35.39 24.19 10.98
C GLY A 566 34.79 23.01 10.22
N VAL A 567 34.00 22.13 10.85
CA VAL A 567 33.25 21.08 10.15
C VAL A 567 32.14 21.69 9.29
N LEU A 568 31.39 22.64 9.86
CA LEU A 568 30.39 23.42 9.13
C LEU A 568 31.07 24.61 8.46
N HIS A 569 30.95 24.71 7.13
CA HIS A 569 31.61 25.76 6.35
C HIS A 569 30.85 27.10 6.39
N GLU A 570 31.56 28.22 6.26
CA GLU A 570 31.02 29.60 6.28
C GLU A 570 30.06 29.96 5.12
N SER A 571 29.80 29.04 4.21
CA SER A 571 28.79 29.19 3.15
C SER A 571 27.38 28.80 3.60
N LEU A 572 27.25 28.09 4.73
CA LEU A 572 26.02 27.45 5.15
C LEU A 572 25.00 28.47 5.66
N LYS A 573 23.82 28.47 5.05
CA LYS A 573 22.70 29.37 5.36
C LYS A 573 21.62 28.71 6.20
N SER A 574 21.40 27.41 6.03
CA SER A 574 20.38 26.65 6.74
C SER A 574 20.96 25.37 7.32
N LEU A 575 20.66 25.12 8.60
CA LEU A 575 21.07 23.92 9.31
C LEU A 575 19.89 23.33 10.08
N SER A 576 19.64 22.04 9.86
CA SER A 576 18.64 21.27 10.59
C SER A 576 19.26 20.04 11.23
N PHE A 577 19.08 19.90 12.54
CA PHE A 577 19.47 18.71 13.29
C PHE A 577 18.31 17.72 13.38
N GLY A 578 18.62 16.43 13.29
CA GLY A 578 17.63 15.37 13.43
C GLY A 578 17.12 15.17 14.86
N TYR A 579 16.00 14.45 14.99
CA TYR A 579 15.26 14.19 16.22
C TYR A 579 16.12 13.96 17.49
N SER A 580 17.16 13.13 17.41
CA SER A 580 17.93 12.61 18.56
C SER A 580 19.10 13.49 18.99
N PHE A 581 19.32 14.64 18.36
CA PHE A 581 20.46 15.51 18.64
C PHE A 581 20.41 16.08 20.07
N LYS A 582 21.44 15.80 20.86
CA LYS A 582 21.54 16.16 22.30
C LYS A 582 22.88 16.80 22.67
N GLN A 583 23.78 17.01 21.70
CA GLN A 583 25.13 17.48 21.96
C GLN A 583 25.17 18.98 22.29
N ILE A 584 26.19 19.38 23.05
CA ILE A 584 26.45 20.79 23.35
C ILE A 584 27.13 21.43 22.13
N LEU A 585 26.68 22.63 21.76
CA LEU A 585 27.33 23.45 20.74
C LEU A 585 28.25 24.46 21.42
N SER A 586 29.53 24.44 21.05
CA SER A 586 30.52 25.42 21.51
C SER A 586 30.53 26.65 20.60
N VAL A 587 31.02 27.78 21.12
CA VAL A 587 31.21 29.01 20.34
C VAL A 587 32.09 28.73 19.11
N GLY A 588 31.65 29.20 17.94
CA GLY A 588 32.36 29.02 16.67
C GLY A 588 32.07 27.70 15.92
N VAL A 589 31.27 26.79 16.49
CA VAL A 589 30.83 25.58 15.75
C VAL A 589 29.82 25.94 14.66
N LEU A 590 28.90 26.84 14.95
CA LEU A 590 27.94 27.36 13.96
C LEU A 590 28.61 28.47 13.13
N PRO A 591 28.51 28.43 11.79
CA PRO A 591 29.13 29.43 10.92
C PRO A 591 28.44 30.79 11.03
N LYS A 592 29.19 31.88 10.79
CA LYS A 592 28.71 33.27 10.93
C LYS A 592 27.73 33.70 9.85
N SER A 593 27.54 32.88 8.81
CA SER A 593 26.61 33.15 7.72
C SER A 593 25.25 32.49 7.89
N LEU A 594 25.06 31.69 8.95
CA LEU A 594 23.86 30.88 9.18
C LEU A 594 22.64 31.76 9.46
N GLU A 595 21.57 31.57 8.69
CA GLU A 595 20.33 32.37 8.77
C GLU A 595 19.16 31.58 9.39
N SER A 596 19.17 30.25 9.28
CA SER A 596 18.13 29.37 9.82
C SER A 596 18.73 28.19 10.57
N LEU A 597 18.23 27.95 11.79
CA LEU A 597 18.65 26.84 12.64
C LEU A 597 17.45 26.11 13.22
N VAL A 598 17.42 24.79 13.00
CA VAL A 598 16.43 23.88 13.60
C VAL A 598 17.15 22.86 14.48
N PHE A 599 16.82 22.85 15.77
CA PHE A 599 17.32 21.86 16.71
C PHE A 599 16.48 20.58 16.69
N GLY A 600 17.15 19.46 16.95
CA GLY A 600 16.52 18.15 17.09
C GLY A 600 15.55 18.09 18.28
N ASN A 601 14.52 17.25 18.18
CA ASN A 601 13.46 17.13 19.18
C ASN A 601 13.98 16.88 20.60
N GLU A 602 15.06 16.13 20.76
CA GLU A 602 15.61 15.79 22.06
C GLU A 602 16.64 16.79 22.62
N PHE A 603 16.91 17.89 21.90
CA PHE A 603 17.85 18.91 22.34
C PHE A 603 17.32 19.65 23.58
N ASN A 604 18.05 19.55 24.69
CA ASN A 604 17.71 20.22 25.95
C ASN A 604 19.00 20.64 26.70
N LYS A 605 19.80 21.49 26.06
CA LYS A 605 21.07 21.99 26.61
C LYS A 605 21.03 23.51 26.73
N ILE A 606 21.73 24.03 27.74
CA ILE A 606 21.88 25.48 27.95
C ILE A 606 22.71 26.05 26.80
N LEU A 607 22.24 27.14 26.20
CA LEU A 607 22.98 27.89 25.21
C LEU A 607 23.70 29.06 25.88
N SER A 608 25.00 29.17 25.66
CA SER A 608 25.81 30.29 26.12
C SER A 608 25.79 31.43 25.10
N VAL A 609 26.06 32.66 25.58
CA VAL A 609 26.21 33.85 24.71
C VAL A 609 27.28 33.59 23.65
N GLY A 610 27.00 33.94 22.40
CA GLY A 610 27.91 33.76 21.26
C GLY A 610 27.90 32.38 20.60
N VAL A 611 27.11 31.41 21.10
CA VAL A 611 26.92 30.12 20.43
C VAL A 611 26.08 30.29 19.16
N LEU A 612 25.00 31.07 19.23
CA LEU A 612 24.17 31.40 18.08
C LEU A 612 24.78 32.57 17.30
N PRO A 613 24.91 32.50 15.96
CA PRO A 613 25.52 33.56 15.17
C PRO A 613 24.59 34.76 14.98
N GLU A 614 25.16 35.97 14.87
CA GLU A 614 24.44 37.25 14.68
C GLU A 614 23.76 37.41 13.30
N SER A 615 23.91 36.45 12.39
CA SER A 615 23.19 36.40 11.12
C SER A 615 21.85 35.67 11.22
N LEU A 616 21.58 35.00 12.34
CA LEU A 616 20.45 34.08 12.48
C LEU A 616 19.12 34.83 12.49
N LYS A 617 18.23 34.49 11.57
CA LYS A 617 16.89 35.08 11.43
C LYS A 617 15.79 34.16 11.94
N SER A 618 15.98 32.85 11.84
CA SER A 618 14.99 31.84 12.25
C SER A 618 15.61 30.81 13.18
N LEU A 619 14.96 30.60 14.33
CA LEU A 619 15.37 29.61 15.31
C LEU A 619 14.19 28.74 15.74
N VAL A 620 14.35 27.42 15.60
CA VAL A 620 13.36 26.43 16.03
C VAL A 620 13.99 25.48 17.04
N PHE A 621 13.45 25.44 18.24
CA PHE A 621 13.81 24.46 19.26
C PHE A 621 13.01 23.16 19.11
N GLY A 622 13.65 22.04 19.43
CA GLY A 622 13.02 20.73 19.50
C GLY A 622 12.08 20.56 20.70
N GLY A 623 11.22 19.54 20.65
CA GLY A 623 10.14 19.32 21.62
C GLY A 623 10.55 19.27 23.09
N LYS A 624 11.72 18.74 23.42
CA LYS A 624 12.22 18.59 24.80
C LYS A 624 12.96 19.82 25.35
N PHE A 625 13.12 20.89 24.56
CA PHE A 625 13.85 22.05 25.01
C PHE A 625 13.10 22.78 26.12
N ASN A 626 13.69 22.83 27.31
CA ASN A 626 13.10 23.48 28.49
C ASN A 626 14.19 24.11 29.38
N GLN A 627 15.14 24.82 28.77
CA GLN A 627 16.20 25.54 29.48
C GLN A 627 15.92 27.05 29.55
N ILE A 628 16.43 27.70 30.61
CA ILE A 628 16.35 29.15 30.77
C ILE A 628 17.23 29.82 29.71
N LEU A 629 16.70 30.86 29.06
CA LEU A 629 17.44 31.71 28.14
C LEU A 629 17.85 33.00 28.87
N SER A 630 19.15 33.27 28.89
CA SER A 630 19.71 34.50 29.44
C SER A 630 19.73 35.62 28.39
N VAL A 631 19.76 36.88 28.85
CA VAL A 631 19.90 38.06 27.98
C VAL A 631 21.16 37.92 27.12
N GLY A 632 21.04 38.20 25.83
CA GLY A 632 22.14 38.12 24.85
C GLY A 632 22.42 36.72 24.29
N VAL A 633 21.69 35.67 24.71
CA VAL A 633 21.81 34.33 24.09
C VAL A 633 21.15 34.31 22.71
N LEU A 634 20.00 34.95 22.56
CA LEU A 634 19.33 35.10 21.27
C LEU A 634 19.96 36.28 20.51
N PRO A 635 20.35 36.11 19.22
CA PRO A 635 21.01 37.15 18.45
C PRO A 635 20.05 38.29 18.08
N LYS A 636 20.60 39.49 17.88
CA LYS A 636 19.80 40.71 17.63
C LYS A 636 19.14 40.75 16.25
N SER A 637 19.50 39.84 15.37
CA SER A 637 18.93 39.67 14.03
C SER A 637 17.71 38.75 13.99
N LEU A 638 17.35 38.09 15.10
CA LEU A 638 16.36 37.03 15.09
C LEU A 638 14.96 37.57 14.82
N GLU A 639 14.31 37.10 13.76
CA GLU A 639 12.98 37.53 13.32
C GLU A 639 11.90 36.51 13.68
N SER A 640 12.24 35.22 13.77
CA SER A 640 11.31 34.14 14.09
C SER A 640 11.87 33.18 15.13
N LEU A 641 11.09 32.93 16.18
CA LEU A 641 11.43 32.02 17.27
C LEU A 641 10.28 31.04 17.54
N LYS A 642 10.58 29.75 17.49
CA LYS A 642 9.65 28.68 17.83
C LYS A 642 10.22 27.80 18.92
N PHE A 643 9.51 27.72 20.04
CA PHE A 643 9.78 26.77 21.11
C PHE A 643 9.13 25.41 20.84
N GLY A 644 9.75 24.37 21.40
CA GLY A 644 9.22 23.00 21.35
C GLY A 644 8.17 22.72 22.42
N TYR A 645 7.53 21.55 22.32
CA TYR A 645 6.41 21.09 23.14
C TYR A 645 6.55 21.38 24.65
N GLU A 646 7.68 21.03 25.27
CA GLU A 646 7.91 21.04 26.72
C GLU A 646 8.39 22.38 27.30
N PHE A 647 8.62 23.40 26.47
CA PHE A 647 9.17 24.68 26.95
C PHE A 647 8.20 25.38 27.92
N ASN A 648 8.63 25.58 29.16
CA ASN A 648 7.83 26.22 30.20
C ASN A 648 8.71 27.02 31.19
N GLN A 649 9.69 27.76 30.67
CA GLN A 649 10.56 28.63 31.48
C GLN A 649 10.10 30.09 31.45
N ILE A 650 10.38 30.84 32.52
CA ILE A 650 10.09 32.27 32.61
C ILE A 650 11.01 33.02 31.63
N LEU A 651 10.43 33.95 30.86
CA LEU A 651 11.17 34.88 30.02
C LEU A 651 11.28 36.23 30.72
N SER A 652 12.52 36.67 30.97
CA SER A 652 12.79 38.00 31.54
C SER A 652 12.83 39.08 30.44
N VAL A 653 12.62 40.33 30.83
CA VAL A 653 12.75 41.50 29.93
C VAL A 653 14.14 41.51 29.28
N GLY A 654 14.18 41.72 27.97
CA GLY A 654 15.42 41.76 27.18
C GLY A 654 15.97 40.39 26.74
N VAL A 655 15.33 39.28 27.11
CA VAL A 655 15.71 37.94 26.59
C VAL A 655 15.31 37.78 25.12
N LEU A 656 14.10 38.23 24.76
CA LEU A 656 13.63 38.25 23.37
C LEU A 656 14.18 39.50 22.66
N PRO A 657 14.77 39.38 21.46
CA PRO A 657 15.33 40.52 20.74
C PRO A 657 14.26 41.41 20.10
N GLU A 658 14.53 42.71 20.00
CA GLU A 658 13.62 43.73 19.40
C GLU A 658 13.43 43.59 17.88
N SER A 659 14.11 42.64 17.23
CA SER A 659 13.89 42.29 15.82
C SER A 659 12.79 41.24 15.63
N LEU A 660 12.32 40.61 16.71
CA LEU A 660 11.46 39.43 16.65
C LEU A 660 10.06 39.80 16.16
N LYS A 661 9.63 39.17 15.07
CA LYS A 661 8.31 39.37 14.45
C LYS A 661 7.35 38.22 14.73
N SER A 662 7.86 37.00 14.84
CA SER A 662 7.04 35.80 15.09
C SER A 662 7.54 35.02 16.30
N LEU A 663 6.64 34.74 17.24
CA LEU A 663 6.90 33.94 18.42
C LEU A 663 5.87 32.82 18.57
N VAL A 664 6.36 31.58 18.62
CA VAL A 664 5.53 30.40 18.82
C VAL A 664 5.98 29.66 20.08
N PHE A 665 5.10 29.58 21.07
CA PHE A 665 5.30 28.78 22.26
C PHE A 665 4.87 27.32 22.07
N GLY A 666 5.49 26.43 22.84
CA GLY A 666 5.14 25.03 22.95
C GLY A 666 3.83 24.77 23.67
N ASN A 667 3.37 23.52 23.62
CA ASN A 667 2.13 23.10 24.25
C ASN A 667 2.15 23.18 25.76
N GLU A 668 3.29 23.02 26.44
CA GLU A 668 3.36 23.06 27.91
C GLU A 668 3.64 24.46 28.47
N PHE A 669 3.82 25.47 27.60
CA PHE A 669 4.13 26.82 28.06
C PHE A 669 2.98 27.41 28.87
N ASN A 670 3.25 27.77 30.12
CA ASN A 670 2.25 28.27 31.04
C ASN A 670 2.83 29.26 32.09
N GLN A 671 3.79 30.08 31.68
CA GLN A 671 4.38 31.11 32.55
C GLN A 671 3.69 32.46 32.35
N ILE A 672 3.69 33.28 33.41
CA ILE A 672 3.19 34.66 33.35
C ILE A 672 4.13 35.49 32.47
N LEU A 673 3.54 36.30 31.57
CA LEU A 673 4.27 37.27 30.77
C LEU A 673 4.08 38.66 31.39
N SER A 674 5.18 39.27 31.86
CA SER A 674 5.17 40.63 32.37
C SER A 674 5.27 41.66 31.23
N VAL A 675 4.84 42.90 31.51
CA VAL A 675 4.97 44.03 30.58
C VAL A 675 6.45 44.21 30.17
N GLY A 676 6.69 44.34 28.86
CA GLY A 676 8.04 44.50 28.29
C GLY A 676 8.80 43.20 28.02
N VAL A 677 8.24 42.01 28.33
CA VAL A 677 8.84 40.73 27.95
C VAL A 677 8.70 40.47 26.45
N LEU A 678 7.52 40.77 25.89
CA LEU A 678 7.29 40.68 24.44
C LEU A 678 7.85 41.94 23.75
N PRO A 679 8.65 41.80 22.69
CA PRO A 679 9.27 42.94 22.01
C PRO A 679 8.25 43.75 21.22
N LYS A 680 8.52 45.04 21.00
CA LYS A 680 7.58 45.98 20.35
C LYS A 680 7.42 45.75 18.84
N SER A 681 8.26 44.89 18.26
CA SER A 681 8.24 44.48 16.86
C SER A 681 7.35 43.27 16.58
N LEU A 682 6.80 42.63 17.62
CA LEU A 682 6.14 41.33 17.46
C LEU A 682 4.82 41.47 16.70
N GLU A 683 4.71 40.78 15.57
CA GLU A 683 3.55 40.82 14.67
C GLU A 683 2.66 39.57 14.84
N SER A 684 3.25 38.43 15.21
CA SER A 684 2.52 37.16 15.37
C SER A 684 2.93 36.44 16.66
N LEU A 685 1.92 36.09 17.47
CA LEU A 685 2.10 35.36 18.72
C LEU A 685 1.19 34.13 18.75
N LYS A 686 1.78 32.96 18.99
CA LYS A 686 1.05 31.71 19.14
C LYS A 686 1.40 31.02 20.45
N PHE A 687 0.38 30.79 21.27
CA PHE A 687 0.44 29.93 22.45
C PHE A 687 0.07 28.48 22.09
N GLY A 688 0.68 27.54 22.82
CA GLY A 688 0.29 26.15 22.79
C GLY A 688 -0.90 25.84 23.72
N ASN A 689 -1.29 24.56 23.76
CA ASN A 689 -2.52 24.11 24.44
C ASN A 689 -2.53 24.28 25.97
N GLY A 690 -1.38 24.41 26.62
CA GLY A 690 -1.23 24.43 28.08
C GLY A 690 -1.36 25.81 28.71
N PHE A 691 -1.30 26.87 27.92
CA PHE A 691 -1.29 28.26 28.40
C PHE A 691 -2.62 28.64 29.05
N ASN A 692 -2.58 29.02 30.33
CA ASN A 692 -3.75 29.35 31.14
C ASN A 692 -3.55 30.50 32.14
N GLN A 693 -2.52 31.33 31.95
CA GLN A 693 -2.23 32.48 32.82
C GLN A 693 -3.23 33.63 32.63
N ILE A 694 -2.99 34.83 33.15
CA ILE A 694 -3.78 36.02 32.81
C ILE A 694 -2.89 36.96 32.01
N LEU A 695 -3.41 37.54 30.92
CA LEU A 695 -2.73 38.60 30.19
C LEU A 695 -3.25 39.94 30.71
N SER A 696 -2.38 40.69 31.38
CA SER A 696 -2.69 42.05 31.84
C SER A 696 -2.58 43.07 30.70
N VAL A 697 -3.25 44.22 30.86
CA VAL A 697 -3.14 45.36 29.94
C VAL A 697 -1.67 45.75 29.75
N GLY A 698 -1.26 45.96 28.48
CA GLY A 698 0.10 46.34 28.11
C GLY A 698 1.12 45.18 27.99
N VAL A 699 0.71 43.93 28.24
CA VAL A 699 1.59 42.76 28.01
C VAL A 699 1.74 42.45 26.51
N LEU A 700 0.64 42.52 25.77
CA LEU A 700 0.64 42.34 24.32
C LEU A 700 1.10 43.63 23.63
N PRO A 701 2.07 43.58 22.69
CA PRO A 701 2.56 44.76 22.01
C PRO A 701 1.55 45.28 20.97
N GLU A 702 1.53 46.60 20.74
CA GLU A 702 0.62 47.27 19.79
C GLU A 702 0.84 46.86 18.32
N SER A 703 2.02 46.34 17.99
CA SER A 703 2.36 45.82 16.65
C SER A 703 1.68 44.48 16.32
N LEU A 704 1.07 43.82 17.30
CA LEU A 704 0.57 42.46 17.14
C LEU A 704 -0.63 42.41 16.18
N GLU A 705 -0.48 41.67 15.08
CA GLU A 705 -1.52 41.49 14.07
C GLU A 705 -2.26 40.16 14.19
N SER A 706 -1.59 39.11 14.70
CA SER A 706 -2.14 37.76 14.81
C SER A 706 -1.87 37.15 16.18
N LEU A 707 -2.94 36.70 16.86
CA LEU A 707 -2.88 36.05 18.16
C LEU A 707 -3.60 34.70 18.14
N VAL A 708 -2.89 33.63 18.49
CA VAL A 708 -3.43 32.27 18.48
C VAL A 708 -3.26 31.61 19.84
N PHE A 709 -4.35 31.08 20.40
CA PHE A 709 -4.38 30.24 21.59
C PHE A 709 -4.57 28.76 21.23
N GLY A 710 -4.11 27.85 22.10
CA GLY A 710 -4.20 26.40 21.88
C GLY A 710 -5.51 25.73 22.35
N PHE A 711 -5.59 24.40 22.17
CA PHE A 711 -6.73 23.52 22.50
C PHE A 711 -6.47 22.73 23.79
N LYS A 712 -6.86 23.23 24.97
CA LYS A 712 -6.86 22.38 26.17
C LYS A 712 -8.15 21.56 26.29
N ILE A 713 -8.12 20.28 25.94
CA ILE A 713 -9.14 19.32 26.38
C ILE A 713 -8.74 18.88 27.79
N ASN A 714 -9.35 19.48 28.81
CA ASN A 714 -9.16 19.02 30.18
C ASN A 714 -10.40 18.21 30.60
N GLN A 715 -10.26 16.88 30.73
CA GLN A 715 -11.30 15.96 31.21
C GLN A 715 -11.66 16.13 32.71
N ASN A 716 -11.37 17.27 33.33
CA ASN A 716 -11.75 17.57 34.72
C ASN A 716 -12.46 18.93 34.79
N LEU A 717 -13.74 18.92 34.42
CA LEU A 717 -14.71 20.02 34.60
C LEU A 717 -15.10 20.19 36.08
N SER A 718 -14.14 20.47 36.96
CA SER A 718 -14.43 20.71 38.39
C SER A 718 -13.68 21.88 39.03
N LYS A 719 -12.82 22.59 38.29
CA LYS A 719 -12.25 23.87 38.75
C LYS A 719 -12.29 24.90 37.62
N GLY A 720 -13.23 25.83 37.70
CA GLY A 720 -13.55 26.87 36.71
C GLY A 720 -12.45 27.92 36.51
N TYR A 721 -11.29 27.51 35.99
CA TYR A 721 -10.28 28.43 35.47
C TYR A 721 -10.42 28.49 33.95
N GLN A 722 -11.30 29.37 33.47
CA GLN A 722 -11.37 29.70 32.06
C GLN A 722 -10.88 31.14 31.87
N TYR A 723 -9.98 31.32 30.91
CA TYR A 723 -9.40 32.60 30.50
C TYR A 723 -10.53 33.59 30.15
N ARG A 724 -10.75 34.64 30.94
CA ARG A 724 -11.58 35.79 30.55
C ARG A 724 -10.64 36.88 30.07
N ILE A 725 -10.72 37.23 28.79
CA ILE A 725 -9.98 38.37 28.25
C ILE A 725 -10.73 39.63 28.67
N GLU A 726 -10.08 40.47 29.48
CA GLU A 726 -10.64 41.75 29.92
C GLU A 726 -10.58 42.80 28.81
N ARG A 727 -11.37 43.87 28.96
CA ARG A 727 -11.29 45.03 28.06
C ARG A 727 -9.87 45.60 28.06
N GLU A 728 -9.45 46.17 26.93
CA GLU A 728 -8.14 46.81 26.75
C GLU A 728 -6.92 45.86 26.78
N VAL A 729 -7.11 44.56 26.96
CA VAL A 729 -6.02 43.57 26.88
C VAL A 729 -5.59 43.30 25.44
N LEU A 730 -6.55 43.22 24.50
CA LEU A 730 -6.24 42.99 23.09
C LEU A 730 -5.78 44.31 22.41
N PRO A 731 -4.66 44.29 21.66
CA PRO A 731 -4.21 45.46 20.90
C PRO A 731 -5.23 45.95 19.88
N GLN A 732 -5.30 47.27 19.67
CA GLN A 732 -6.31 47.90 18.82
C GLN A 732 -6.10 47.65 17.32
N HIS A 733 -4.92 47.15 16.92
CA HIS A 733 -4.56 46.86 15.53
C HIS A 733 -4.67 45.37 15.16
N LEU A 734 -5.07 44.51 16.09
CA LEU A 734 -5.13 43.07 15.89
C LEU A 734 -6.09 42.71 14.73
N LYS A 735 -5.61 41.92 13.76
CA LYS A 735 -6.38 41.52 12.57
C LYS A 735 -6.96 40.13 12.69
N GLU A 736 -6.24 39.22 13.36
CA GLU A 736 -6.63 37.82 13.51
C GLU A 736 -6.54 37.37 14.97
N ILE A 737 -7.58 36.66 15.42
CA ILE A 737 -7.56 35.98 16.72
C ILE A 737 -8.18 34.58 16.62
N ASP A 738 -7.42 33.57 17.06
CA ASP A 738 -7.94 32.22 17.34
C ASP A 738 -7.91 32.01 18.85
N PHE A 739 -9.09 32.04 19.47
CA PHE A 739 -9.24 31.83 20.91
C PHE A 739 -9.01 30.38 21.35
N GLY A 740 -8.82 29.45 20.41
CA GLY A 740 -8.72 28.03 20.75
C GLY A 740 -10.01 27.53 21.39
N LEU A 741 -9.89 26.71 22.44
CA LEU A 741 -11.04 26.25 23.23
C LEU A 741 -11.48 27.35 24.21
N HIS A 742 -12.56 28.07 23.88
CA HIS A 742 -13.07 29.20 24.64
C HIS A 742 -14.56 29.03 24.97
N ASP A 743 -14.89 28.90 26.26
CA ASP A 743 -16.25 28.68 26.78
C ASP A 743 -16.65 29.77 27.80
N GLN A 744 -16.18 31.00 27.59
CA GLN A 744 -16.59 32.19 28.34
C GLN A 744 -17.34 33.16 27.42
N PRO A 745 -18.31 33.95 27.92
CA PRO A 745 -19.00 34.93 27.10
C PRO A 745 -18.06 36.08 26.71
N LEU A 746 -18.13 36.48 25.45
CA LEU A 746 -17.45 37.68 24.94
C LEU A 746 -18.29 38.93 25.28
N ASP A 747 -17.71 39.82 26.09
CA ASP A 747 -18.34 41.09 26.44
C ASP A 747 -18.17 42.15 25.33
N ILE A 748 -19.09 43.11 25.27
CA ILE A 748 -18.99 44.28 24.39
C ILE A 748 -17.70 45.04 24.72
N GLY A 749 -16.91 45.35 23.69
CA GLY A 749 -15.66 46.11 23.79
C GLY A 749 -14.41 45.27 24.06
N VAL A 750 -14.51 43.93 24.13
CA VAL A 750 -13.34 43.04 24.24
C VAL A 750 -12.63 42.87 22.89
N LEU A 751 -13.39 42.66 21.81
CA LEU A 751 -12.82 42.51 20.47
C LEU A 751 -12.45 43.88 19.86
N PRO A 752 -11.25 44.06 19.31
CA PRO A 752 -10.84 45.33 18.69
C PRO A 752 -11.58 45.57 17.37
N GLN A 753 -11.80 46.85 17.02
CA GLN A 753 -12.54 47.25 15.80
C GLN A 753 -11.74 47.03 14.50
N SER A 754 -10.46 46.65 14.58
CA SER A 754 -9.65 46.25 13.43
C SER A 754 -9.82 44.79 13.03
N LEU A 755 -10.44 43.97 13.87
CA LEU A 755 -10.42 42.52 13.75
C LEU A 755 -11.12 42.07 12.47
N GLN A 756 -10.43 41.27 11.66
CA GLN A 756 -10.94 40.75 10.38
C GLN A 756 -11.29 39.27 10.50
N HIS A 757 -10.49 38.48 11.23
CA HIS A 757 -10.66 37.04 11.37
C HIS A 757 -10.84 36.64 12.83
N LEU A 758 -11.94 35.95 13.14
CA LEU A 758 -12.26 35.45 14.47
C LEU A 758 -12.49 33.94 14.44
N LYS A 759 -11.73 33.20 15.24
CA LYS A 759 -11.93 31.76 15.41
C LYS A 759 -12.23 31.42 16.86
N LEU A 760 -13.37 30.76 17.06
CA LEU A 760 -13.93 30.34 18.34
C LEU A 760 -14.15 28.82 18.29
N ARG A 761 -13.44 28.05 19.12
CA ARG A 761 -13.64 26.60 19.21
C ARG A 761 -14.29 26.25 20.55
N SER A 762 -15.29 25.39 20.51
CA SER A 762 -16.17 24.98 21.61
C SER A 762 -16.90 26.12 22.34
N TYR A 763 -17.26 27.20 21.65
CA TYR A 763 -18.00 28.34 22.21
C TYR A 763 -19.51 28.05 22.32
N LYS A 764 -20.05 28.10 23.54
CA LYS A 764 -21.46 27.75 23.81
C LYS A 764 -22.37 28.92 24.19
N HIS A 765 -21.81 30.12 24.34
CA HIS A 765 -22.56 31.30 24.77
C HIS A 765 -23.26 31.98 23.60
N MET A 766 -24.35 32.70 23.87
CA MET A 766 -24.91 33.62 22.88
C MET A 766 -23.95 34.79 22.68
N ILE A 767 -23.60 35.08 21.43
CA ILE A 767 -22.87 36.30 21.10
C ILE A 767 -23.86 37.46 21.19
N GLY A 768 -23.63 38.47 22.02
CA GLY A 768 -24.56 39.60 22.17
C GLY A 768 -24.53 40.59 21.00
N ILE A 769 -25.58 41.43 20.87
CA ILE A 769 -25.60 42.54 19.91
C ILE A 769 -24.45 43.51 20.24
N GLY A 770 -23.67 43.91 19.23
CA GLY A 770 -22.55 44.83 19.39
C GLY A 770 -21.25 44.20 19.92
N VAL A 771 -21.20 42.87 20.10
CA VAL A 771 -19.98 42.15 20.49
C VAL A 771 -19.02 41.97 19.31
N LEU A 772 -19.55 41.62 18.13
CA LEU A 772 -18.73 41.46 16.92
C LEU A 772 -18.41 42.82 16.29
N PRO A 773 -17.14 43.11 15.97
CA PRO A 773 -16.77 44.36 15.32
C PRO A 773 -17.27 44.41 13.87
N SER A 774 -17.53 45.63 13.37
CA SER A 774 -18.06 45.85 12.02
C SER A 774 -17.03 45.58 10.90
N SER A 775 -15.76 45.42 11.25
CA SER A 775 -14.66 45.05 10.35
C SER A 775 -14.57 43.55 10.05
N LEU A 776 -15.29 42.72 10.80
CA LEU A 776 -15.11 41.27 10.78
C LEU A 776 -15.53 40.68 9.42
N LYS A 777 -14.63 39.94 8.78
CA LYS A 777 -14.83 39.32 7.45
C LYS A 777 -15.06 37.82 7.54
N ILE A 778 -14.29 37.15 8.41
CA ILE A 778 -14.30 35.70 8.59
C ILE A 778 -14.58 35.38 10.04
N ILE A 779 -15.57 34.52 10.27
CA ILE A 779 -15.83 33.94 11.58
C ILE A 779 -15.91 32.42 11.49
N SER A 780 -15.19 31.74 12.36
CA SER A 780 -15.21 30.28 12.46
C SER A 780 -15.64 29.84 13.85
N ILE A 781 -16.76 29.15 13.97
CA ILE A 781 -17.35 28.69 15.23
C ILE A 781 -17.46 27.16 15.18
N PHE A 782 -16.71 26.48 16.05
CA PHE A 782 -16.80 25.03 16.22
C PHE A 782 -17.46 24.74 17.57
N SER A 783 -18.45 23.85 17.67
CA SER A 783 -19.07 23.43 18.94
C SER A 783 -18.92 21.92 19.12
N GLN A 784 -18.40 21.47 20.28
CA GLN A 784 -18.17 20.03 20.50
C GLN A 784 -19.38 19.31 21.11
N PHE A 785 -20.27 19.97 21.84
CA PHE A 785 -21.46 19.35 22.44
C PHE A 785 -22.51 20.43 22.76
N GLY A 786 -23.70 20.34 22.16
CA GLY A 786 -24.87 21.14 22.54
C GLY A 786 -25.22 22.31 21.62
N GLU A 787 -26.52 22.59 21.51
CA GLU A 787 -27.17 23.65 20.72
C GLU A 787 -26.43 25.00 20.78
N SER A 788 -25.77 25.42 19.69
CA SER A 788 -25.35 26.83 19.56
C SER A 788 -26.56 27.69 19.24
N LYS A 789 -27.04 28.48 20.20
CA LYS A 789 -28.10 29.48 19.97
C LYS A 789 -27.49 30.77 19.43
N THR A 790 -27.15 30.82 18.14
CA THR A 790 -26.72 32.06 17.47
C THR A 790 -27.95 32.88 17.06
N ASN A 791 -28.61 33.57 18.00
CA ASN A 791 -29.79 34.39 17.68
C ASN A 791 -29.48 35.86 17.40
N THR A 792 -28.29 36.15 16.85
CA THR A 792 -27.82 37.53 16.64
C THR A 792 -27.50 37.85 15.19
N SER A 793 -27.95 39.03 14.75
CA SER A 793 -27.57 39.62 13.46
C SER A 793 -26.05 39.71 13.35
N LEU A 794 -25.47 38.89 12.47
CA LEU A 794 -24.06 38.98 12.09
C LEU A 794 -23.79 40.35 11.43
N PRO A 795 -22.61 40.97 11.65
CA PRO A 795 -22.19 42.16 10.91
C PRO A 795 -22.30 41.97 9.39
N LYS A 796 -22.74 43.03 8.67
CA LYS A 796 -22.89 43.00 7.20
C LYS A 796 -21.58 42.72 6.45
N SER A 797 -20.44 42.92 7.10
CA SER A 797 -19.10 42.73 6.56
C SER A 797 -18.67 41.26 6.43
N ILE A 798 -19.38 40.33 7.06
CA ILE A 798 -18.97 38.91 7.09
C ILE A 798 -19.23 38.28 5.72
N SER A 799 -18.16 37.87 5.05
CA SER A 799 -18.19 37.22 3.75
C SER A 799 -17.98 35.70 3.84
N SER A 800 -17.42 35.19 4.95
CA SER A 800 -17.19 33.76 5.16
C SER A 800 -17.55 33.33 6.58
N LEU A 801 -18.32 32.26 6.68
CA LEU A 801 -18.77 31.65 7.92
C LEU A 801 -18.43 30.16 7.91
N VAL A 802 -17.65 29.72 8.90
CA VAL A 802 -17.30 28.31 9.10
C VAL A 802 -17.99 27.83 10.37
N ILE A 803 -18.82 26.79 10.29
CA ILE A 803 -19.52 26.19 11.43
C ILE A 803 -19.13 24.71 11.53
N GLY A 804 -18.81 24.22 12.72
CA GLY A 804 -18.59 22.78 12.94
C GLY A 804 -19.32 22.23 14.17
N GLY A 805 -19.89 21.02 14.08
CA GLY A 805 -20.65 20.34 15.15
C GLY A 805 -22.04 19.84 14.75
N TYR A 806 -22.69 19.05 15.61
CA TYR A 806 -24.07 18.54 15.41
C TYR A 806 -25.11 19.66 15.62
N HIS A 807 -25.67 20.22 14.53
CA HIS A 807 -26.69 21.28 14.60
C HIS A 807 -28.07 20.77 14.12
N LYS A 808 -29.06 20.69 15.01
CA LYS A 808 -30.44 20.29 14.67
C LYS A 808 -31.35 21.42 14.15
N ASP A 809 -31.03 22.68 14.43
CA ASP A 809 -31.96 23.81 14.25
C ASP A 809 -31.40 25.00 13.43
N LEU A 810 -30.83 24.74 12.25
CA LEU A 810 -30.55 25.82 11.26
C LEU A 810 -31.81 26.28 10.49
N LYS A 811 -32.99 25.71 10.77
CA LYS A 811 -34.21 25.86 9.96
C LYS A 811 -34.92 27.23 10.04
N ASN A 812 -34.62 28.08 11.02
CA ASN A 812 -35.43 29.29 11.32
C ASN A 812 -34.69 30.63 11.17
N GLN A 813 -33.61 30.68 10.38
CA GLN A 813 -32.69 31.83 10.36
C GLN A 813 -32.47 32.38 8.94
N SER A 814 -33.53 32.88 8.29
CA SER A 814 -33.51 33.39 6.91
C SER A 814 -32.77 34.72 6.70
N THR A 815 -32.52 35.50 7.77
CA THR A 815 -31.89 36.82 7.71
C THR A 815 -30.36 36.81 7.70
N PHE A 816 -29.72 35.65 7.90
CA PHE A 816 -28.26 35.52 8.05
C PHE A 816 -27.49 35.41 6.72
N LEU A 817 -28.19 35.10 5.64
CA LEU A 817 -27.58 34.51 4.44
C LEU A 817 -27.36 35.51 3.29
N SER A 818 -27.83 36.75 3.39
CA SER A 818 -27.81 37.68 2.24
C SER A 818 -26.44 38.28 1.90
N ASN A 819 -25.45 38.22 2.80
CA ASN A 819 -24.12 38.82 2.63
C ASN A 819 -22.97 37.79 2.60
N LEU A 820 -23.26 36.49 2.74
CA LEU A 820 -22.25 35.43 2.83
C LEU A 820 -21.87 34.91 1.44
N ASN A 821 -20.57 34.86 1.14
CA ASN A 821 -20.03 34.26 -0.08
C ASN A 821 -19.70 32.78 0.11
N ILE A 822 -19.24 32.39 1.30
CA ILE A 822 -18.78 31.02 1.60
C ILE A 822 -19.40 30.57 2.94
N LEU A 823 -20.05 29.40 2.92
CA LEU A 823 -20.51 28.70 4.12
C LEU A 823 -19.86 27.30 4.16
N GLU A 824 -18.99 27.08 5.14
CA GLU A 824 -18.38 25.76 5.36
C GLU A 824 -19.04 25.09 6.58
N ILE A 825 -19.54 23.87 6.41
CA ILE A 825 -20.13 23.07 7.49
C ILE A 825 -19.27 21.82 7.70
N ASN A 826 -18.73 21.68 8.91
CA ASN A 826 -17.83 20.60 9.29
C ASN A 826 -18.53 19.66 10.28
N ASP A 827 -19.03 18.51 9.81
CA ASP A 827 -19.59 17.48 10.70
C ASP A 827 -18.46 16.66 11.32
N CYS A 828 -18.48 16.48 12.65
CA CYS A 828 -17.40 15.84 13.43
C CYS A 828 -17.32 14.30 13.23
N GLY A 829 -17.72 13.81 12.06
CA GLY A 829 -17.97 12.39 11.81
C GLY A 829 -17.33 11.82 10.56
N GLN A 830 -17.53 12.39 9.36
CA GLN A 830 -16.99 11.77 8.14
C GLN A 830 -16.95 12.59 6.84
N GLN A 831 -17.50 13.80 6.74
CA GLN A 831 -17.50 14.56 5.47
C GLN A 831 -17.37 16.08 5.68
N LYS A 832 -16.47 16.71 4.92
CA LYS A 832 -16.36 18.17 4.79
C LYS A 832 -17.33 18.61 3.69
N PHE A 833 -18.23 19.53 4.01
CA PHE A 833 -19.14 20.12 3.03
C PHE A 833 -18.81 21.59 2.84
N GLU A 834 -18.48 21.96 1.61
CA GLU A 834 -18.39 23.37 1.21
C GLU A 834 -19.69 23.71 0.49
N ALA A 835 -20.43 24.68 1.01
CA ALA A 835 -21.64 25.19 0.38
C ALA A 835 -21.33 26.56 -0.24
N LEU A 836 -21.44 26.65 -1.56
CA LEU A 836 -21.48 27.94 -2.23
C LEU A 836 -22.90 28.49 -2.07
N ILE A 837 -23.04 29.67 -1.47
CA ILE A 837 -24.34 30.35 -1.35
C ILE A 837 -24.59 31.10 -2.66
N LEU A 838 -25.47 30.55 -3.49
CA LEU A 838 -25.91 31.21 -4.71
C LEU A 838 -27.05 32.17 -4.39
N THR A 839 -26.88 33.42 -4.78
CA THR A 839 -27.87 34.49 -4.65
C THR A 839 -28.47 34.82 -6.02
N ASN A 840 -29.43 35.74 -6.11
CA ASN A 840 -29.93 36.24 -7.40
C ASN A 840 -29.00 37.28 -8.06
N SER A 841 -27.77 37.42 -7.56
CA SER A 841 -26.78 38.36 -8.11
C SER A 841 -26.37 37.94 -9.53
N GLN A 842 -26.09 38.93 -10.38
CA GLN A 842 -25.64 38.70 -11.75
C GLN A 842 -24.42 37.77 -11.81
N ASP A 843 -23.50 37.91 -10.84
CA ASP A 843 -22.30 37.09 -10.71
C ASP A 843 -22.62 35.61 -10.41
N SER A 844 -23.64 35.35 -9.57
CA SER A 844 -24.13 33.98 -9.32
C SER A 844 -24.79 33.39 -10.57
N LEU A 845 -25.51 34.20 -11.36
CA LEU A 845 -26.08 33.77 -12.64
C LEU A 845 -24.99 33.52 -13.70
N GLU A 846 -23.94 34.34 -13.75
CA GLU A 846 -22.81 34.14 -14.66
C GLU A 846 -22.00 32.90 -14.30
N PHE A 847 -21.73 32.66 -13.01
CA PHE A 847 -21.10 31.43 -12.54
C PHE A 847 -21.89 30.16 -12.91
N ILE A 848 -23.22 30.18 -12.74
CA ILE A 848 -24.09 29.07 -13.16
C ILE A 848 -24.05 28.91 -14.69
N LYS A 849 -24.07 30.00 -15.47
CA LYS A 849 -23.96 29.92 -16.94
C LYS A 849 -22.63 29.34 -17.41
N GLU A 850 -21.53 29.72 -16.77
CA GLU A 850 -20.19 29.35 -17.18
C GLU A 850 -19.87 27.89 -16.84
N PHE A 851 -20.21 27.45 -15.63
CA PHE A 851 -19.81 26.13 -15.13
C PHE A 851 -20.92 25.09 -15.16
N TYR A 852 -22.20 25.51 -15.20
CA TYR A 852 -23.36 24.63 -15.20
C TYR A 852 -24.45 25.05 -16.22
N PRO A 853 -24.09 25.27 -17.50
CA PRO A 853 -24.97 25.87 -18.52
C PRO A 853 -26.26 25.08 -18.77
N MET A 854 -26.25 23.78 -18.49
CA MET A 854 -27.37 22.85 -18.65
C MET A 854 -28.57 23.13 -17.73
N TYR A 855 -28.40 23.92 -16.66
CA TYR A 855 -29.49 24.35 -15.78
C TYR A 855 -30.03 25.74 -16.11
N TYR A 856 -29.45 26.40 -17.11
CA TYR A 856 -29.78 27.78 -17.47
C TYR A 856 -30.74 27.88 -18.67
N SER A 857 -30.85 26.84 -19.51
CA SER A 857 -31.60 26.91 -20.77
C SER A 857 -33.11 26.73 -20.65
N ASP A 858 -33.60 26.21 -19.52
CA ASP A 858 -35.03 26.11 -19.22
C ASP A 858 -35.29 26.94 -17.98
N ASN A 859 -36.33 27.79 -17.97
CA ASN A 859 -36.71 28.73 -16.89
C ASN A 859 -37.10 28.05 -15.54
N ASP A 860 -36.46 26.94 -15.18
CA ASP A 860 -36.79 26.02 -14.10
C ASP A 860 -35.73 26.04 -12.98
N LEU A 861 -35.37 27.22 -12.47
CA LEU A 861 -34.58 27.32 -11.22
C LEU A 861 -35.24 26.58 -10.04
N TRP A 862 -36.56 26.35 -10.10
CA TRP A 862 -37.31 25.58 -9.12
C TRP A 862 -37.01 24.07 -9.14
N LYS A 863 -36.39 23.52 -10.19
CA LYS A 863 -36.00 22.09 -10.25
C LYS A 863 -34.73 21.77 -9.47
N ILE A 864 -33.88 22.76 -9.17
CA ILE A 864 -32.73 22.62 -8.25
C ILE A 864 -33.23 22.28 -6.82
N ARG A 865 -34.51 22.56 -6.53
CA ARG A 865 -35.13 22.36 -5.22
C ARG A 865 -35.27 20.89 -4.81
N ASP A 866 -35.26 19.94 -5.76
CA ASP A 866 -35.67 18.54 -5.51
C ASP A 866 -34.72 17.44 -6.05
N SER A 867 -33.57 17.76 -6.65
CA SER A 867 -32.65 16.74 -7.15
C SER A 867 -31.53 16.40 -6.13
N TYR A 868 -31.64 15.21 -5.53
CA TYR A 868 -30.59 14.45 -4.82
C TYR A 868 -29.77 15.20 -3.74
N ILE A 869 -30.07 14.95 -2.45
CA ILE A 869 -29.11 14.84 -1.33
C ILE A 869 -29.88 14.32 -0.09
N SER A 870 -29.23 13.48 0.72
CA SER A 870 -29.82 12.81 1.90
C SER A 870 -30.49 13.79 2.88
N SER A 871 -31.62 13.35 3.39
CA SER A 871 -32.71 14.10 4.04
C SER A 871 -32.45 14.74 5.42
N GLN A 872 -31.27 15.27 5.74
CA GLN A 872 -31.04 15.84 7.09
C GLN A 872 -30.61 17.32 7.20
N TYR A 873 -30.21 18.01 6.14
CA TYR A 873 -29.81 19.44 6.25
C TYR A 873 -30.33 20.28 5.07
N ILE A 874 -31.62 20.65 5.12
CA ILE A 874 -32.22 21.58 4.16
C ILE A 874 -32.39 22.96 4.84
N LEU A 875 -31.63 23.96 4.39
CA LEU A 875 -31.93 25.38 4.64
C LEU A 875 -33.00 25.82 3.64
N LYS A 876 -34.25 26.01 4.09
CA LYS A 876 -35.34 26.56 3.25
C LYS A 876 -35.53 28.04 3.57
N GLY A 877 -35.31 28.90 2.58
CA GLY A 877 -35.69 30.32 2.58
C GLY A 877 -36.00 30.78 1.15
N GLU A 878 -36.79 31.84 0.99
CA GLU A 878 -37.35 32.26 -0.31
C GLU A 878 -36.32 32.76 -1.35
N TYR A 879 -35.03 32.94 -0.99
CA TYR A 879 -34.04 33.62 -1.86
C TYR A 879 -32.59 33.09 -1.83
N ILE A 880 -32.31 31.89 -1.28
CA ILE A 880 -30.95 31.32 -1.24
C ILE A 880 -30.96 29.84 -1.66
N THR A 881 -30.13 29.47 -2.64
CA THR A 881 -29.83 28.07 -2.97
C THR A 881 -28.38 27.76 -2.58
N ALA A 882 -28.18 26.83 -1.65
CA ALA A 882 -26.84 26.37 -1.26
C ALA A 882 -26.45 25.17 -2.13
N LEU A 883 -25.34 25.28 -2.87
CA LEU A 883 -24.80 24.17 -3.66
C LEU A 883 -23.78 23.41 -2.80
N LEU A 884 -24.17 22.23 -2.31
CA LEU A 884 -23.33 21.38 -1.46
C LEU A 884 -22.31 20.62 -2.33
N LEU A 885 -21.03 21.00 -2.22
CA LEU A 885 -19.92 20.28 -2.82
C LEU A 885 -19.37 19.28 -1.80
N SER A 886 -19.42 17.99 -2.14
CA SER A 886 -18.78 16.93 -1.34
C SER A 886 -17.36 16.71 -1.86
N LEU A 887 -16.35 16.80 -0.98
CA LEU A 887 -14.94 16.61 -1.33
C LEU A 887 -14.53 15.12 -1.38
N TRP A 888 -15.28 14.29 -2.09
CA TRP A 888 -14.86 12.93 -2.46
C TRP A 888 -15.06 12.75 -3.97
N ASN A 889 -13.93 12.69 -4.69
CA ASN A 889 -13.73 12.39 -6.12
C ASN A 889 -14.82 12.82 -7.11
#